data_AF-A0A2S9Y682-F1
#
_entry.id   AF-A0A2S9Y682-F1
#
_cell.length_a   1.000
_cell.length_b   1.000
_cell.length_c   1.000
_cell.angle_alpha   90.00
_cell.angle_beta   90.00
_cell.angle_gamma   90.00
#
_symmetry.space_group_name_H-M   'P 1'
#
loop_
_entity.id
_entity.type
_entity.pdbx_description
1 polymer ?
#
loop_
_entity_poly.entity_id
_entity_poly.type
_entity_poly.pdbx_seq_one_letter_code
_entity_poly.pdbx_strand_id
1 'polypeptide(L)'
;MPSRDQPPTPSSAPALVRLPQGIRGRRRSAPKIERSSDVTRTRGWLVGSLTGALGLLAALVFTGGDAVKTGGRAISRPHRLAGLDCSSCHGDARPGPATAQHDPASACATCHTQQRSQRAPHAALLASQTMRCTTCHQIHTAMGGVAFVPGEPAIRWRNGGEGPLPQLEPIGTRGWSGREAASVALVELSACSTCHDPERADDPMAHCALAGHRGPTDAAVCFDEHTPLLVAAGSERAALWELSREAAALEAPTDAAPSSGGWLAPFWWLSASLAAGGLGLGATRLWARRRDRIQLEVMAKLAQEQAGNQADASLRPAERRRLPTIDATTCIGCSACIDACPYDVLEMRAYVAVVSKPDDCCGLTLCEQRCPNGSLIISEGERIAELPRIDDALAATGAPGVHLAGDVTGLPLIRNAINQGAHAVAAIAESLRNGPRGGGEQLDLIIVGAGPAGISAALEAEQQRLRYIVLEQATAAQSIRSFPRGKLVFDQPLGMPMVGELWLRESTKEELLGKWLRIIHSHNLKIREGVRVRGCEQLGGGRLRVLASDLDGHPVSLDCARVLLAFGRRGSPRLLDAPIADGMLDHVHYSLADARSFAGRTICVVGLGDVAMEAAIGLVNQPDTRVTISYRGADFTRGKRRNIDELRRLIQAGRVEMLWSTEVVNVEPGRVQFRQVKRDQAPFMLREVDSVFVLIGNIAPTKLLDAFGVRTLGG
;
A
#
# COMPACT_ATOMS: atom_id res chain seq x y z
N MET A 1 -22.30 -19.17 91.05
CA MET A 1 -23.75 -19.08 90.75
C MET A 1 -24.22 -17.68 91.12
N PRO A 2 -25.11 -17.02 90.36
CA PRO A 2 -25.57 -17.18 88.98
C PRO A 2 -25.09 -15.97 88.11
N SER A 3 -25.33 -15.77 86.82
CA SER A 3 -25.75 -16.57 85.65
C SER A 3 -25.57 -15.68 84.39
N ARG A 4 -25.21 -16.32 83.26
CA ARG A 4 -25.60 -16.05 81.86
C ARG A 4 -25.86 -14.60 81.40
N ASP A 5 -25.13 -14.19 80.34
CA ASP A 5 -25.73 -14.03 79.01
C ASP A 5 -24.69 -14.10 77.87
N GLN A 6 -25.16 -14.49 76.69
CA GLN A 6 -24.45 -14.98 75.50
C GLN A 6 -23.52 -13.97 74.79
N PRO A 7 -22.55 -14.45 73.98
CA PRO A 7 -21.63 -13.59 73.22
C PRO A 7 -22.22 -13.14 71.87
N PRO A 8 -21.93 -11.90 71.40
CA PRO A 8 -22.20 -11.51 70.02
C PRO A 8 -21.13 -12.02 69.05
N THR A 9 -21.59 -12.27 67.82
CA THR A 9 -20.98 -12.88 66.64
C THR A 9 -19.73 -12.17 66.05
N PRO A 10 -18.90 -12.85 65.24
CA PRO A 10 -17.59 -12.36 64.83
C PRO A 10 -17.62 -11.38 63.63
N SER A 11 -16.85 -10.30 63.77
CA SER A 11 -15.98 -9.64 62.78
C SER A 11 -16.45 -9.56 61.31
N SER A 12 -16.93 -8.37 60.90
CA SER A 12 -16.93 -7.94 59.49
C SER A 12 -15.70 -7.06 59.21
N ALA A 13 -14.93 -7.47 58.20
CA ALA A 13 -13.71 -6.83 57.72
C ALA A 13 -13.97 -5.41 57.15
N PRO A 14 -12.92 -4.56 57.06
CA PRO A 14 -13.05 -3.16 56.65
C PRO A 14 -13.54 -3.03 55.21
N ALA A 15 -14.49 -2.10 55.02
CA ALA A 15 -15.07 -1.76 53.74
C ALA A 15 -14.00 -1.32 52.73
N LEU A 16 -13.80 -2.14 51.70
CA LEU A 16 -13.01 -1.80 50.53
C LEU A 16 -13.63 -0.58 49.81
N VAL A 17 -12.77 0.41 49.62
CA VAL A 17 -12.88 1.63 48.81
C VAL A 17 -13.83 1.45 47.60
N ARG A 18 -14.91 2.24 47.58
CA ARG A 18 -15.70 2.48 46.36
C ARG A 18 -14.89 3.37 45.41
N LEU A 19 -14.46 2.82 44.29
CA LEU A 19 -13.85 3.60 43.20
C LEU A 19 -14.91 4.52 42.55
N PRO A 20 -14.56 5.76 42.17
CA PRO A 20 -15.46 6.65 41.44
C PRO A 20 -15.80 6.07 40.07
N GLN A 21 -17.10 5.96 39.77
CA GLN A 21 -17.59 5.70 38.42
C GLN A 21 -17.31 6.93 37.56
N GLY A 22 -16.21 6.92 36.80
CA GLY A 22 -15.89 8.05 35.92
C GLY A 22 -14.62 7.97 35.09
N ILE A 23 -13.72 7.01 35.34
CA ILE A 23 -12.48 6.89 34.56
C ILE A 23 -12.72 5.90 33.40
N ARG A 24 -13.23 6.42 32.26
CA ARG A 24 -13.06 5.75 30.96
C ARG A 24 -11.61 5.96 30.47
N GLY A 25 -10.65 5.42 31.22
CA GLY A 25 -9.34 5.11 30.64
C GLY A 25 -9.60 4.07 29.55
N ARG A 26 -8.98 4.25 28.37
CA ARG A 26 -8.96 3.20 27.34
C ARG A 26 -8.47 1.93 28.04
N ARG A 27 -9.40 1.02 28.32
CA ARG A 27 -9.06 -0.35 28.68
C ARG A 27 -8.09 -0.77 27.60
N ARG A 28 -6.88 -1.18 27.98
CA ARG A 28 -6.20 -2.21 27.18
C ARG A 28 -7.29 -3.24 26.96
N SER A 29 -7.71 -3.40 25.71
CA SER A 29 -8.55 -4.51 25.33
C SER A 29 -7.72 -5.75 25.62
N ALA A 30 -7.76 -6.20 26.87
CA ALA A 30 -7.53 -7.60 27.17
C ALA A 30 -8.40 -8.31 26.14
N PRO A 31 -7.82 -9.15 25.26
CA PRO A 31 -8.60 -9.84 24.26
C PRO A 31 -9.78 -10.43 25.01
N LYS A 32 -11.00 -10.00 24.66
CA LYS A 32 -12.20 -10.70 25.11
C LYS A 32 -11.88 -12.15 24.78
N ILE A 33 -12.08 -13.06 25.73
CA ILE A 33 -12.08 -14.48 25.42
C ILE A 33 -13.23 -14.66 24.43
N GLU A 34 -12.92 -14.45 23.17
CA GLU A 34 -13.68 -14.95 22.06
C GLU A 34 -13.60 -16.45 22.23
N ARG A 35 -14.76 -17.10 22.24
CA ARG A 35 -14.83 -18.55 22.27
C ARG A 35 -13.96 -19.03 21.11
N SER A 36 -12.78 -19.57 21.42
CA SER A 36 -11.92 -20.15 20.40
C SER A 36 -12.69 -21.27 19.71
N SER A 37 -12.28 -21.60 18.48
CA SER A 37 -12.90 -22.66 17.68
C SER A 37 -13.02 -24.01 18.42
N ASP A 38 -12.27 -24.18 19.50
CA ASP A 38 -12.22 -25.36 20.36
C ASP A 38 -13.53 -25.59 21.12
N VAL A 39 -14.23 -24.55 21.57
CA VAL A 39 -15.52 -24.69 22.28
C VAL A 39 -16.64 -25.10 21.32
N THR A 40 -16.58 -24.63 20.09
CA THR A 40 -17.52 -25.04 19.02
C THR A 40 -17.18 -26.42 18.47
N ARG A 41 -15.89 -26.78 18.37
CA ARG A 41 -15.45 -28.13 18.00
C ARG A 41 -15.92 -29.14 19.02
N THR A 42 -15.59 -28.96 20.30
CA THR A 42 -15.93 -29.91 21.37
C THR A 42 -17.43 -30.19 21.49
N ARG A 43 -18.29 -29.16 21.37
CA ARG A 43 -19.75 -29.35 21.31
C ARG A 43 -20.24 -30.04 20.04
N GLY A 44 -19.65 -29.74 18.89
CA GLY A 44 -19.98 -30.40 17.62
C GLY A 44 -19.63 -31.89 17.63
N TRP A 45 -18.47 -32.25 18.18
CA TRP A 45 -18.04 -33.64 18.36
C TRP A 45 -18.99 -34.40 19.29
N LEU A 46 -19.39 -33.80 20.42
CA LEU A 46 -20.31 -34.44 21.38
C LEU A 46 -21.68 -34.77 20.74
N VAL A 47 -22.25 -33.81 19.99
CA VAL A 47 -23.53 -33.99 19.29
C VAL A 47 -23.39 -35.04 18.18
N GLY A 48 -22.32 -34.97 17.38
CA GLY A 48 -22.03 -35.94 16.32
C GLY A 48 -21.87 -37.37 16.84
N SER A 49 -21.11 -37.55 17.92
CA SER A 49 -20.90 -38.87 18.54
C SER A 49 -22.21 -39.48 19.07
N LEU A 50 -23.07 -38.67 19.72
CA LEU A 50 -24.38 -39.14 20.21
C LEU A 50 -25.30 -39.58 19.07
N THR A 51 -25.37 -38.81 17.97
CA THR A 51 -26.18 -39.17 16.79
C THR A 51 -25.65 -40.40 16.05
N GLY A 52 -24.32 -40.58 15.99
CA GLY A 52 -23.71 -41.75 15.35
C GLY A 52 -23.92 -43.05 16.15
N ALA A 53 -23.86 -42.97 17.49
CA ALA A 53 -24.16 -44.12 18.35
C ALA A 53 -25.59 -44.64 18.17
N LEU A 54 -26.57 -43.74 18.04
CA LEU A 54 -27.96 -44.09 17.75
C LEU A 54 -28.14 -44.73 16.37
N GLY A 55 -27.44 -44.22 15.34
CA GLY A 55 -27.48 -44.79 13.99
C GLY A 55 -26.89 -46.20 13.88
N LEU A 56 -25.86 -46.51 14.66
CA LEU A 56 -25.22 -47.83 14.71
C LEU A 56 -26.14 -48.89 15.30
N LEU A 57 -26.80 -48.55 16.42
CA LEU A 57 -27.77 -49.41 17.10
C LEU A 57 -28.95 -49.78 16.20
N ALA A 58 -29.45 -48.81 15.43
CA ALA A 58 -30.53 -49.04 14.48
C ALA A 58 -30.12 -49.99 13.35
N ALA A 59 -28.87 -49.93 12.89
CA ALA A 59 -28.44 -50.68 11.73
C ALA A 59 -28.01 -52.13 12.03
N LEU A 60 -27.49 -52.41 13.23
CA LEU A 60 -27.17 -53.78 13.65
C LEU A 60 -28.39 -54.70 13.77
N VAL A 61 -29.60 -54.14 13.88
CA VAL A 61 -30.86 -54.88 13.94
C VAL A 61 -31.29 -55.47 12.59
N PHE A 62 -30.73 -55.00 11.46
CA PHE A 62 -31.36 -55.15 10.14
C PHE A 62 -30.59 -55.95 9.06
N THR A 63 -29.43 -56.56 9.30
CA THR A 63 -28.78 -57.37 8.23
C THR A 63 -28.31 -58.77 8.57
N GLY A 64 -28.97 -59.74 7.93
CA GLY A 64 -28.41 -61.03 7.49
C GLY A 64 -27.66 -60.88 6.17
N GLY A 65 -26.66 -61.73 5.95
CA GLY A 65 -25.57 -61.51 5.01
C GLY A 65 -25.84 -61.86 3.54
N ASP A 66 -24.96 -61.34 2.67
CA ASP A 66 -24.40 -62.04 1.50
C ASP A 66 -23.22 -61.27 0.88
N ALA A 67 -22.35 -62.00 0.16
CA ALA A 67 -21.02 -61.58 -0.31
C ALA A 67 -21.02 -60.77 -1.63
N VAL A 68 -20.00 -59.92 -1.80
CA VAL A 68 -19.88 -58.89 -2.87
C VAL A 68 -18.86 -59.26 -3.95
N LYS A 69 -19.18 -58.96 -5.22
CA LYS A 69 -18.23 -58.90 -6.36
C LYS A 69 -17.85 -57.43 -6.69
N THR A 70 -16.58 -57.16 -6.99
CA THR A 70 -16.03 -55.82 -7.32
C THR A 70 -15.98 -55.55 -8.84
N GLY A 71 -16.27 -54.31 -9.25
CA GLY A 71 -16.18 -53.82 -10.65
C GLY A 71 -14.85 -53.13 -10.98
N GLY A 72 -14.42 -53.17 -12.25
CA GLY A 72 -13.11 -52.67 -12.74
C GLY A 72 -13.02 -51.13 -12.91
N ARG A 73 -11.79 -50.61 -13.07
CA ARG A 73 -11.48 -49.17 -13.28
C ARG A 73 -11.61 -48.77 -14.76
N ALA A 74 -11.93 -47.50 -15.03
CA ALA A 74 -12.03 -46.95 -16.38
C ALA A 74 -10.65 -46.79 -17.05
N ILE A 75 -10.59 -47.01 -18.36
CA ILE A 75 -9.39 -46.88 -19.20
C ILE A 75 -9.44 -45.54 -19.97
N SER A 76 -8.28 -44.93 -20.23
CA SER A 76 -8.14 -43.66 -20.95
C SER A 76 -8.68 -43.69 -22.38
N ARG A 77 -9.01 -42.50 -22.92
CA ARG A 77 -9.60 -42.31 -24.25
C ARG A 77 -8.84 -43.02 -25.38
N PRO A 78 -7.51 -42.90 -25.53
CA PRO A 78 -6.80 -43.54 -26.65
C PRO A 78 -6.92 -45.06 -26.64
N HIS A 79 -6.81 -45.68 -25.46
CA HIS A 79 -6.94 -47.13 -25.31
C HIS A 79 -8.37 -47.61 -25.58
N ARG A 80 -9.38 -46.87 -25.11
CA ARG A 80 -10.80 -47.18 -25.39
C ARG A 80 -11.09 -47.12 -26.89
N LEU A 81 -10.58 -46.10 -27.58
CA LEU A 81 -10.74 -45.99 -29.04
C LEU A 81 -9.98 -47.08 -29.81
N ALA A 82 -8.87 -47.57 -29.25
CA ALA A 82 -8.13 -48.72 -29.78
C ALA A 82 -8.77 -50.07 -29.43
N GLY A 83 -9.91 -50.10 -28.72
CA GLY A 83 -10.61 -51.32 -28.33
C GLY A 83 -9.88 -52.16 -27.27
N LEU A 84 -8.97 -51.56 -26.50
CA LEU A 84 -8.21 -52.24 -25.46
C LEU A 84 -9.03 -52.37 -24.17
N ASP A 85 -8.91 -53.53 -23.53
CA ASP A 85 -9.50 -53.83 -22.22
C ASP A 85 -8.42 -54.13 -21.17
N CYS A 86 -8.83 -54.40 -19.92
CA CYS A 86 -7.88 -54.69 -18.84
C CYS A 86 -7.01 -55.93 -19.14
N SER A 87 -7.58 -56.96 -19.77
CA SER A 87 -6.86 -58.18 -20.18
C SER A 87 -5.82 -57.91 -21.25
N SER A 88 -5.98 -56.87 -22.06
CA SER A 88 -5.00 -56.48 -23.07
C SER A 88 -3.64 -56.11 -22.47
N CYS A 89 -3.64 -55.59 -21.23
CA CYS A 89 -2.41 -55.24 -20.49
C CYS A 89 -2.03 -56.27 -19.42
N HIS A 90 -3.01 -57.01 -18.88
CA HIS A 90 -2.81 -57.90 -17.73
C HIS A 90 -2.86 -59.40 -18.06
N GLY A 91 -3.28 -59.80 -19.27
CA GLY A 91 -3.56 -61.19 -19.61
C GLY A 91 -4.56 -61.84 -18.63
N ASP A 92 -4.36 -63.12 -18.32
CA ASP A 92 -5.14 -63.87 -17.32
C ASP A 92 -4.73 -63.55 -15.86
N ALA A 93 -3.68 -62.74 -15.67
CA ALA A 93 -3.22 -62.35 -14.34
C ALA A 93 -4.18 -61.32 -13.71
N ARG A 94 -4.44 -61.47 -12.41
CA ARG A 94 -5.22 -60.46 -11.67
C ARG A 94 -4.47 -59.12 -11.66
N PRO A 95 -5.17 -57.96 -11.76
CA PRO A 95 -4.54 -56.65 -11.71
C PRO A 95 -3.65 -56.52 -10.47
N GLY A 96 -2.36 -56.24 -10.68
CA GLY A 96 -1.34 -56.18 -9.63
C GLY A 96 -0.11 -55.38 -10.08
N PRO A 97 0.80 -55.03 -9.17
CA PRO A 97 2.02 -54.30 -9.51
C PRO A 97 2.90 -55.10 -10.47
N ALA A 98 3.64 -54.40 -11.33
CA ALA A 98 4.54 -55.03 -12.29
C ALA A 98 5.56 -55.94 -11.58
N THR A 99 5.73 -57.16 -12.08
CA THR A 99 6.74 -58.11 -11.60
C THR A 99 7.79 -58.35 -12.69
N ALA A 100 8.84 -59.10 -12.38
CA ALA A 100 9.83 -59.49 -13.39
C ALA A 100 9.24 -60.42 -14.47
N GLN A 101 8.18 -61.16 -14.14
CA GLN A 101 7.53 -62.14 -15.02
C GLN A 101 6.35 -61.56 -15.80
N HIS A 102 5.74 -60.48 -15.31
CA HIS A 102 4.62 -59.81 -15.97
C HIS A 102 4.71 -58.30 -15.76
N ASP A 103 5.02 -57.60 -16.84
CA ASP A 103 5.10 -56.14 -16.88
C ASP A 103 4.07 -55.57 -17.86
N PRO A 104 3.04 -54.85 -17.38
CA PRO A 104 2.07 -54.19 -18.24
C PRO A 104 2.70 -53.26 -19.29
N ALA A 105 3.89 -52.70 -19.04
CA ALA A 105 4.60 -51.87 -20.00
C ALA A 105 5.04 -52.64 -21.26
N SER A 106 5.21 -53.97 -21.17
CA SER A 106 5.54 -54.81 -22.32
C SER A 106 4.40 -54.87 -23.35
N ALA A 107 3.15 -54.78 -22.90
CA ALA A 107 1.97 -54.73 -23.75
C ALA A 107 1.86 -53.39 -24.53
N CYS A 108 2.47 -52.30 -24.03
CA CYS A 108 2.44 -51.03 -24.74
C CYS A 108 3.35 -51.02 -25.98
N ALA A 109 4.43 -51.82 -25.97
CA ALA A 109 5.42 -51.81 -27.04
C ALA A 109 4.86 -52.28 -28.38
N THR A 110 3.81 -53.12 -28.38
CA THR A 110 3.14 -53.60 -29.60
C THR A 110 2.33 -52.49 -30.29
N CYS A 111 1.81 -51.52 -29.54
CA CYS A 111 1.02 -50.40 -30.06
C CYS A 111 1.85 -49.12 -30.32
N HIS A 112 3.01 -48.96 -29.67
CA HIS A 112 3.80 -47.71 -29.67
C HIS A 112 5.27 -47.90 -30.11
N THR A 113 5.55 -48.78 -31.07
CA THR A 113 6.90 -49.21 -31.50
C THR A 113 7.87 -48.08 -31.87
N GLN A 114 7.39 -46.94 -32.37
CA GLN A 114 8.22 -45.78 -32.79
C GLN A 114 8.22 -44.60 -31.81
N GLN A 115 7.60 -44.73 -30.64
CA GLN A 115 7.39 -43.62 -29.69
C GLN A 115 8.28 -43.72 -28.44
N ARG A 116 9.40 -44.46 -28.52
CA ARG A 116 10.37 -44.58 -27.43
C ARG A 116 11.22 -43.32 -27.31
N SER A 117 11.73 -43.09 -26.10
CA SER A 117 12.56 -41.93 -25.85
C SER A 117 13.86 -42.00 -26.68
N GLN A 118 14.21 -40.90 -27.36
CA GLN A 118 15.35 -40.82 -28.27
C GLN A 118 16.60 -40.22 -27.61
N ARG A 119 16.49 -39.62 -26.43
CA ARG A 119 17.59 -39.08 -25.62
C ARG A 119 18.41 -40.19 -25.03
N ALA A 120 19.72 -40.10 -25.21
CA ALA A 120 20.67 -41.10 -24.72
C ALA A 120 20.49 -41.45 -23.22
N PRO A 121 20.26 -40.51 -22.28
CA PRO A 121 20.03 -40.86 -20.87
C PRO A 121 18.75 -41.66 -20.62
N HIS A 122 17.61 -41.23 -21.17
CA HIS A 122 16.34 -41.94 -21.00
C HIS A 122 16.35 -43.28 -21.76
N ALA A 123 16.93 -43.32 -22.96
CA ALA A 123 17.14 -44.54 -23.71
C ALA A 123 18.01 -45.55 -22.95
N ALA A 124 19.07 -45.09 -22.27
CA ALA A 124 19.92 -45.94 -21.44
C ALA A 124 19.19 -46.48 -20.20
N LEU A 125 18.35 -45.66 -19.55
CA LEU A 125 17.52 -46.10 -18.41
C LEU A 125 16.43 -47.09 -18.84
N LEU A 126 15.82 -46.88 -20.00
CA LEU A 126 14.88 -47.83 -20.62
C LEU A 126 15.58 -49.15 -21.00
N ALA A 127 16.79 -49.08 -21.57
CA ALA A 127 17.57 -50.26 -21.95
C ALA A 127 18.01 -51.09 -20.73
N SER A 128 18.33 -50.43 -19.61
CA SER A 128 18.66 -51.07 -18.33
C SER A 128 17.43 -51.45 -17.49
N GLN A 129 16.21 -51.18 -17.99
CA GLN A 129 14.93 -51.42 -17.31
C GLN A 129 14.78 -50.71 -15.95
N THR A 130 15.63 -49.71 -15.68
CA THR A 130 15.58 -48.85 -14.48
C THR A 130 14.50 -47.76 -14.59
N MET A 131 14.12 -47.41 -15.82
CA MET A 131 12.95 -46.60 -16.17
C MET A 131 12.03 -47.41 -17.09
N ARG A 132 10.72 -47.19 -17.01
CA ARG A 132 9.71 -47.86 -17.85
C ARG A 132 8.72 -46.84 -18.41
N CYS A 133 7.98 -47.19 -19.47
CA CYS A 133 6.95 -46.30 -20.02
C CYS A 133 5.88 -45.92 -18.97
N THR A 134 5.53 -46.86 -18.09
CA THR A 134 4.61 -46.64 -16.97
C THR A 134 5.17 -45.73 -15.88
N THR A 135 6.49 -45.48 -15.83
CA THR A 135 7.11 -44.51 -14.92
C THR A 135 6.60 -43.10 -15.23
N CYS A 136 6.55 -42.74 -16.51
CA CYS A 136 6.11 -41.42 -16.97
C CYS A 136 4.59 -41.36 -17.29
N HIS A 137 4.00 -42.46 -17.76
CA HIS A 137 2.57 -42.56 -18.08
C HIS A 137 1.83 -43.45 -17.09
N GLN A 138 1.39 -42.87 -15.98
CA GLN A 138 0.71 -43.58 -14.88
C GLN A 138 -0.76 -43.88 -15.23
N ILE A 139 -0.97 -45.02 -15.90
CA ILE A 139 -2.23 -45.45 -16.55
C ILE A 139 -3.46 -45.42 -15.64
N HIS A 140 -3.32 -45.60 -14.32
CA HIS A 140 -4.47 -45.72 -13.41
C HIS A 140 -4.73 -44.50 -12.52
N THR A 141 -3.86 -43.50 -12.53
CA THR A 141 -3.91 -42.41 -11.55
C THR A 141 -3.74 -41.04 -12.17
N ALA A 142 -2.85 -40.89 -13.17
CA ALA A 142 -2.45 -39.59 -13.69
C ALA A 142 -2.39 -39.50 -15.22
N MET A 143 -2.84 -40.54 -15.93
CA MET A 143 -2.85 -40.53 -17.39
C MET A 143 -3.91 -39.56 -17.92
N GLY A 144 -3.45 -38.60 -18.71
CA GLY A 144 -4.30 -37.65 -19.42
C GLY A 144 -3.63 -37.18 -20.71
N GLY A 145 -4.35 -36.36 -21.46
CA GLY A 145 -3.85 -35.83 -22.71
C GLY A 145 -4.86 -34.94 -23.40
N VAL A 146 -4.47 -34.45 -24.57
CA VAL A 146 -5.31 -33.62 -25.43
C VAL A 146 -5.41 -34.31 -26.78
N ALA A 147 -6.62 -34.40 -27.31
CA ALA A 147 -6.87 -34.90 -28.65
C ALA A 147 -7.30 -33.74 -29.55
N PHE A 148 -6.69 -33.67 -30.73
CA PHE A 148 -7.02 -32.73 -31.80
C PHE A 148 -7.66 -33.52 -32.92
N VAL A 149 -8.96 -33.28 -33.14
CA VAL A 149 -9.73 -33.90 -34.22
C VAL A 149 -10.10 -32.80 -35.21
N PRO A 150 -9.83 -32.99 -36.52
CA PRO A 150 -10.17 -31.99 -37.53
C PRO A 150 -11.64 -31.55 -37.47
N GLY A 151 -11.88 -30.25 -37.39
CA GLY A 151 -13.23 -29.67 -37.38
C GLY A 151 -13.95 -29.71 -36.02
N GLU A 152 -13.33 -30.28 -34.98
CA GLU A 152 -13.87 -30.30 -33.62
C GLU A 152 -13.00 -29.45 -32.67
N PRO A 153 -13.59 -28.91 -31.57
CA PRO A 153 -12.79 -28.33 -30.49
C PRO A 153 -11.79 -29.36 -29.94
N ALA A 154 -10.63 -28.89 -29.49
CA ALA A 154 -9.66 -29.77 -28.82
C ALA A 154 -10.32 -30.47 -27.62
N ILE A 155 -10.06 -31.75 -27.43
CA ILE A 155 -10.68 -32.55 -26.36
C ILE A 155 -9.62 -32.82 -25.29
N ARG A 156 -9.85 -32.32 -24.08
CA ARG A 156 -9.06 -32.70 -22.91
C ARG A 156 -9.59 -33.99 -22.34
N TRP A 157 -8.71 -34.92 -22.01
CA TRP A 157 -9.10 -36.20 -21.42
C TRP A 157 -8.18 -36.63 -20.28
N ARG A 158 -8.75 -37.38 -19.35
CA ARG A 158 -8.11 -38.14 -18.26
C ARG A 158 -8.76 -39.52 -18.17
N ASN A 159 -8.36 -40.34 -17.20
CA ASN A 159 -8.94 -41.65 -17.00
C ASN A 159 -10.44 -41.58 -16.70
N GLY A 160 -11.25 -42.11 -17.62
CA GLY A 160 -12.70 -42.15 -17.47
C GLY A 160 -13.45 -40.82 -17.68
N GLY A 161 -12.74 -39.70 -17.93
CA GLY A 161 -13.34 -38.38 -18.14
C GLY A 161 -12.74 -37.66 -19.34
N GLU A 162 -13.59 -37.05 -20.18
CA GLU A 162 -13.16 -36.19 -21.29
C GLU A 162 -14.14 -35.05 -21.50
N GLY A 163 -13.65 -33.93 -22.03
CA GLY A 163 -14.46 -32.75 -22.30
C GLY A 163 -13.84 -31.85 -23.37
N PRO A 164 -14.66 -31.14 -24.16
CA PRO A 164 -14.16 -30.19 -25.15
C PRO A 164 -13.54 -28.97 -24.47
N LEU A 165 -12.54 -28.37 -25.11
CA LEU A 165 -11.91 -27.11 -24.76
C LEU A 165 -12.30 -26.04 -25.79
N PRO A 166 -13.52 -25.48 -25.71
CA PRO A 166 -13.98 -24.46 -26.64
C PRO A 166 -13.17 -23.15 -26.55
N GLN A 167 -12.37 -22.99 -25.50
CA GLN A 167 -11.51 -21.81 -25.29
C GLN A 167 -10.24 -21.84 -26.16
N LEU A 168 -9.88 -22.99 -26.73
CA LEU A 168 -8.77 -23.09 -27.67
C LEU A 168 -9.30 -22.92 -29.09
N GLU A 169 -8.85 -21.87 -29.79
CA GLU A 169 -9.23 -21.65 -31.19
C GLU A 169 -8.76 -22.83 -32.07
N PRO A 170 -9.58 -23.31 -33.03
CA PRO A 170 -9.12 -24.24 -34.05
C PRO A 170 -8.01 -23.57 -34.86
N ILE A 171 -6.83 -24.20 -34.97
CA ILE A 171 -5.73 -23.63 -35.76
C ILE A 171 -6.15 -23.47 -37.23
N GLY A 172 -6.05 -22.24 -37.74
CA GLY A 172 -6.11 -21.91 -39.16
C GLY A 172 -4.84 -22.27 -39.93
N THR A 173 -4.86 -22.06 -41.25
CA THR A 173 -4.02 -22.64 -42.31
C THR A 173 -2.47 -22.45 -42.26
N ARG A 174 -1.83 -22.21 -41.11
CA ARG A 174 -0.38 -21.94 -41.00
C ARG A 174 0.40 -22.70 -39.92
N GLY A 175 -0.17 -23.71 -39.25
CA GLY A 175 0.55 -24.46 -38.20
C GLY A 175 0.32 -25.98 -38.25
N TRP A 176 -0.90 -26.42 -37.95
CA TRP A 176 -1.34 -27.80 -38.15
C TRP A 176 -2.32 -27.82 -39.31
N SER A 177 -2.12 -28.75 -40.24
CA SER A 177 -2.90 -28.83 -41.47
C SER A 177 -4.32 -29.34 -41.25
N GLY A 178 -4.61 -29.86 -40.05
CA GLY A 178 -5.91 -30.42 -39.68
C GLY A 178 -6.31 -31.63 -40.53
N ARG A 179 -5.35 -32.34 -41.12
CA ARG A 179 -5.64 -33.47 -42.03
C ARG A 179 -5.80 -34.81 -41.33
N GLU A 180 -5.18 -34.99 -40.17
CA GLU A 180 -5.20 -36.25 -39.41
C GLU A 180 -5.43 -35.98 -37.93
N ALA A 181 -6.19 -36.84 -37.25
CA ALA A 181 -6.39 -36.72 -35.81
C ALA A 181 -5.07 -36.97 -35.05
N ALA A 182 -4.76 -36.11 -34.08
CA ALA A 182 -3.58 -36.23 -33.24
C ALA A 182 -3.96 -36.35 -31.77
N SER A 183 -3.20 -37.11 -30.99
CA SER A 183 -3.35 -37.18 -29.54
C SER A 183 -1.99 -36.96 -28.88
N VAL A 184 -1.94 -35.99 -27.98
CA VAL A 184 -0.73 -35.63 -27.23
C VAL A 184 -0.95 -36.02 -25.78
N ALA A 185 -0.13 -36.95 -25.29
CA ALA A 185 -0.17 -37.37 -23.90
C ALA A 185 0.45 -36.30 -23.00
N LEU A 186 -0.13 -36.14 -21.81
CA LEU A 186 0.35 -35.24 -20.77
C LEU A 186 0.81 -36.06 -19.57
N VAL A 187 1.91 -35.62 -18.97
CA VAL A 187 2.53 -36.27 -17.81
C VAL A 187 2.47 -35.32 -16.64
N GLU A 188 2.15 -35.79 -15.44
CA GLU A 188 2.19 -34.95 -14.24
C GLU A 188 3.65 -34.74 -13.79
N LEU A 189 3.97 -33.57 -13.23
CA LEU A 189 5.33 -33.24 -12.80
C LEU A 189 5.91 -34.23 -11.77
N SER A 190 5.07 -34.84 -10.94
CA SER A 190 5.47 -35.90 -9.99
C SER A 190 6.06 -37.13 -10.68
N ALA A 191 5.73 -37.41 -11.94
CA ALA A 191 6.31 -38.51 -12.68
C ALA A 191 7.79 -38.24 -13.04
N CYS A 192 8.22 -36.98 -13.05
CA CYS A 192 9.58 -36.55 -13.37
C CYS A 192 10.40 -36.20 -12.12
N SER A 193 9.77 -35.97 -10.97
CA SER A 193 10.42 -35.46 -9.75
C SER A 193 11.44 -36.42 -9.11
N THR A 194 11.46 -37.68 -9.51
CA THR A 194 12.48 -38.66 -9.05
C THR A 194 13.86 -38.37 -9.66
N CYS A 195 13.91 -37.71 -10.83
CA CYS A 195 15.16 -37.44 -11.56
C CYS A 195 15.37 -35.95 -11.85
N HIS A 196 14.33 -35.12 -11.75
CA HIS A 196 14.34 -33.70 -12.07
C HIS A 196 13.85 -32.85 -10.90
N ASP A 197 14.39 -31.64 -10.78
CA ASP A 197 13.90 -30.64 -9.81
C ASP A 197 13.04 -29.59 -10.54
N PRO A 198 11.70 -29.59 -10.33
CA PRO A 198 10.81 -28.63 -10.99
C PRO A 198 11.04 -27.18 -10.57
N GLU A 199 11.70 -26.90 -9.45
CA GLU A 199 11.93 -25.53 -8.98
C GLU A 199 13.23 -24.94 -9.54
N ARG A 200 14.15 -25.77 -10.02
CA ARG A 200 15.45 -25.34 -10.54
C ARG A 200 15.34 -24.88 -11.99
N ALA A 201 15.64 -23.61 -12.25
CA ALA A 201 15.47 -23.01 -13.58
C ALA A 201 16.46 -23.52 -14.65
N ASP A 202 17.58 -24.10 -14.23
CA ASP A 202 18.59 -24.73 -15.10
C ASP A 202 18.35 -26.24 -15.32
N ASP A 203 17.32 -26.81 -14.68
CA ASP A 203 16.94 -28.20 -14.93
C ASP A 203 16.31 -28.32 -16.34
N PRO A 204 16.70 -29.30 -17.16
CA PRO A 204 16.14 -29.49 -18.50
C PRO A 204 14.60 -29.59 -18.52
N MET A 205 13.98 -30.07 -17.44
CA MET A 205 12.52 -30.15 -17.31
C MET A 205 11.85 -28.77 -17.27
N ALA A 206 12.58 -27.70 -16.95
CA ALA A 206 12.04 -26.34 -16.94
C ALA A 206 11.46 -25.92 -18.30
N HIS A 207 11.91 -26.53 -19.41
CA HIS A 207 11.34 -26.30 -20.75
C HIS A 207 9.98 -27.00 -20.98
N CYS A 208 9.69 -28.04 -20.20
CA CYS A 208 8.44 -28.81 -20.26
C CYS A 208 7.40 -28.35 -19.23
N ALA A 209 7.84 -27.66 -18.17
CA ALA A 209 6.98 -27.10 -17.13
C ALA A 209 6.31 -25.80 -17.60
N LEU A 210 5.05 -25.61 -17.22
CA LEU A 210 4.31 -24.38 -17.51
C LEU A 210 4.61 -23.30 -16.46
N ALA A 211 4.72 -22.05 -16.91
CA ALA A 211 4.95 -20.93 -15.99
C ALA A 211 3.82 -20.84 -14.95
N GLY A 212 4.19 -20.79 -13.67
CA GLY A 212 3.21 -20.73 -12.56
C GLY A 212 2.55 -22.06 -12.18
N HIS A 213 2.83 -23.17 -12.88
CA HIS A 213 2.28 -24.51 -12.60
C HIS A 213 3.43 -25.48 -12.29
N ARG A 214 3.87 -25.49 -11.03
CA ARG A 214 4.99 -26.32 -10.54
C ARG A 214 4.58 -27.32 -9.45
N GLY A 215 3.29 -27.50 -9.22
CA GLY A 215 2.75 -28.50 -8.30
C GLY A 215 2.95 -29.94 -8.82
N PRO A 216 2.98 -30.94 -7.92
CA PRO A 216 3.26 -32.34 -8.30
C PRO A 216 2.21 -32.97 -9.22
N THR A 217 0.98 -32.44 -9.22
CA THR A 217 -0.13 -32.90 -10.08
C THR A 217 -0.32 -32.04 -11.32
N ASP A 218 0.50 -30.99 -11.50
CA ASP A 218 0.39 -30.13 -12.66
C ASP A 218 0.88 -30.87 -13.91
N ALA A 219 0.18 -30.69 -15.02
CA ALA A 219 0.51 -31.32 -16.28
C ALA A 219 1.72 -30.64 -16.93
N ALA A 220 2.69 -31.44 -17.33
CA ALA A 220 3.81 -31.05 -18.17
C ALA A 220 3.62 -31.62 -19.58
N VAL A 221 4.09 -30.86 -20.57
CA VAL A 221 4.07 -31.26 -21.97
C VAL A 221 5.50 -31.51 -22.42
N CYS A 222 5.89 -32.77 -22.60
CA CYS A 222 7.23 -33.12 -23.04
C CYS A 222 7.38 -32.81 -24.55
N PHE A 223 8.12 -31.75 -24.92
CA PHE A 223 8.50 -31.52 -26.32
C PHE A 223 9.81 -32.19 -26.64
N ASP A 224 9.80 -33.20 -27.51
CA ASP A 224 10.98 -33.86 -28.06
C ASP A 224 12.13 -33.93 -27.05
N GLU A 225 11.77 -34.33 -25.83
CA GLU A 225 12.63 -34.44 -24.66
C GLU A 225 13.49 -33.20 -24.39
N HIS A 226 12.89 -32.13 -23.87
CA HIS A 226 13.58 -30.90 -23.44
C HIS A 226 14.29 -30.14 -24.59
N THR A 227 13.86 -30.30 -25.84
CA THR A 227 14.44 -29.55 -26.96
C THR A 227 13.89 -28.11 -26.96
N PRO A 228 14.73 -27.06 -27.04
CA PRO A 228 14.25 -25.70 -27.11
C PRO A 228 13.39 -25.46 -28.36
N LEU A 229 12.22 -24.86 -28.19
CA LEU A 229 11.26 -24.60 -29.27
C LEU A 229 11.86 -23.84 -30.47
N LEU A 230 12.84 -22.97 -30.20
CA LEU A 230 13.57 -22.18 -31.21
C LEU A 230 14.24 -23.04 -32.30
N VAL A 231 14.51 -24.32 -32.02
CA VAL A 231 15.16 -25.25 -32.97
C VAL A 231 14.14 -25.91 -33.91
N ALA A 232 12.86 -26.02 -33.53
CA ALA A 232 11.80 -26.72 -34.28
C ALA A 232 10.67 -25.80 -34.78
N ALA A 233 10.87 -24.48 -34.65
CA ALA A 233 9.90 -23.46 -35.02
C ALA A 233 9.47 -23.59 -36.49
N GLY A 234 8.17 -23.59 -36.74
CA GLY A 234 7.59 -23.73 -38.09
C GLY A 234 7.22 -25.16 -38.51
N SER A 235 7.39 -26.17 -37.64
CA SER A 235 6.88 -27.52 -37.88
C SER A 235 5.46 -27.73 -37.34
N GLU A 236 4.70 -28.63 -37.99
CA GLU A 236 3.37 -29.04 -37.54
C GLU A 236 3.37 -29.66 -36.14
N ARG A 237 4.48 -30.34 -35.80
CA ARG A 237 4.72 -30.92 -34.47
C ARG A 237 4.94 -29.86 -33.39
N ALA A 238 5.67 -28.78 -33.68
CA ALA A 238 5.85 -27.66 -32.76
C ALA A 238 4.53 -26.92 -32.49
N ALA A 239 3.69 -26.76 -33.53
CA ALA A 239 2.36 -26.17 -33.39
C ALA A 239 1.44 -27.01 -32.47
N LEU A 240 1.40 -28.33 -32.66
CA LEU A 240 0.62 -29.22 -31.80
C LEU A 240 1.10 -29.24 -30.35
N TRP A 241 2.41 -29.08 -30.12
CA TRP A 241 2.96 -29.01 -28.78
C TRP A 241 2.56 -27.75 -28.02
N GLU A 242 2.65 -26.57 -28.65
CA GLU A 242 2.23 -25.32 -28.01
C GLU A 242 0.74 -25.31 -27.68
N LEU A 243 -0.12 -25.80 -28.57
CA LEU A 243 -1.53 -25.99 -28.24
C LEU A 243 -1.75 -26.92 -27.06
N SER A 244 -0.97 -27.99 -26.97
CA SER A 244 -1.06 -28.93 -25.87
C SER A 244 -0.62 -28.30 -24.54
N ARG A 245 0.30 -27.32 -24.58
CA ARG A 245 0.70 -26.52 -23.42
C ARG A 245 -0.39 -25.58 -22.95
N GLU A 246 -1.01 -24.86 -23.87
CA GLU A 246 -2.14 -23.99 -23.55
C GLU A 246 -3.29 -24.82 -22.95
N ALA A 247 -3.59 -25.97 -23.56
CA ALA A 247 -4.55 -26.92 -23.01
C ALA A 247 -4.14 -27.43 -21.61
N ALA A 248 -2.86 -27.68 -21.37
CA ALA A 248 -2.31 -28.15 -20.08
C ALA A 248 -2.40 -27.13 -18.95
N ALA A 249 -2.48 -25.83 -19.26
CA ALA A 249 -2.77 -24.79 -18.27
C ALA A 249 -4.27 -24.72 -17.89
N LEU A 250 -5.15 -25.39 -18.62
CA LEU A 250 -6.59 -25.43 -18.34
C LEU A 250 -6.96 -26.57 -17.39
N GLU A 251 -8.02 -26.37 -16.61
CA GLU A 251 -8.49 -27.35 -15.62
C GLU A 251 -8.88 -28.67 -16.30
N ALA A 252 -8.36 -29.78 -15.77
CA ALA A 252 -8.60 -31.09 -16.36
C ALA A 252 -9.99 -31.63 -15.98
N PRO A 253 -10.64 -32.43 -16.87
CA PRO A 253 -11.85 -33.17 -16.52
C PRO A 253 -11.60 -34.06 -15.30
N THR A 254 -12.52 -34.05 -14.33
CA THR A 254 -12.43 -34.91 -13.15
C THR A 254 -12.52 -36.39 -13.54
N ASP A 255 -11.69 -37.23 -12.93
CA ASP A 255 -11.76 -38.69 -13.11
C ASP A 255 -13.18 -39.19 -12.80
N ALA A 256 -13.73 -40.03 -13.67
CA ALA A 256 -14.99 -40.70 -13.36
C ALA A 256 -14.76 -41.63 -12.16
N ALA A 257 -15.47 -41.37 -11.06
CA ALA A 257 -15.39 -42.20 -9.86
C ALA A 257 -15.62 -43.68 -10.25
N PRO A 258 -14.84 -44.63 -9.70
CA PRO A 258 -15.01 -46.04 -10.02
C PRO A 258 -16.45 -46.44 -9.72
N SER A 259 -17.11 -47.09 -10.69
CA SER A 259 -18.45 -47.65 -10.49
C SER A 259 -18.39 -48.60 -9.31
N SER A 260 -18.96 -48.18 -8.17
CA SER A 260 -18.93 -48.93 -6.93
C SER A 260 -19.79 -50.17 -7.05
N GLY A 261 -19.21 -51.25 -7.55
CA GLY A 261 -19.68 -52.61 -7.30
C GLY A 261 -19.58 -52.90 -5.81
N GLY A 262 -20.62 -52.49 -5.07
CA GLY A 262 -21.17 -53.16 -3.90
C GLY A 262 -20.33 -53.44 -2.65
N TRP A 263 -19.13 -52.90 -2.41
CA TRP A 263 -18.32 -53.29 -1.22
C TRP A 263 -18.96 -52.99 0.15
N LEU A 264 -20.04 -52.19 0.20
CA LEU A 264 -20.70 -51.76 1.43
C LEU A 264 -21.79 -52.73 1.95
N ALA A 265 -22.10 -53.83 1.26
CA ALA A 265 -23.15 -54.75 1.72
C ALA A 265 -22.97 -55.24 3.17
N PRO A 266 -21.74 -55.49 3.70
CA PRO A 266 -21.56 -55.82 5.11
C PRO A 266 -21.24 -54.62 6.02
N PHE A 267 -21.16 -53.37 5.52
CA PHE A 267 -20.78 -52.17 6.30
C PHE A 267 -21.79 -51.00 6.21
N TRP A 268 -22.96 -51.21 5.62
CA TRP A 268 -24.00 -50.19 5.54
C TRP A 268 -24.38 -49.64 6.94
N TRP A 269 -24.24 -50.44 7.99
CA TRP A 269 -24.46 -50.02 9.38
C TRP A 269 -23.43 -49.00 9.88
N LEU A 270 -22.18 -49.15 9.47
CA LEU A 270 -21.10 -48.20 9.76
C LEU A 270 -21.31 -46.91 8.97
N SER A 271 -21.82 -47.02 7.74
CA SER A 271 -22.17 -45.89 6.88
C SER A 271 -23.38 -45.11 7.42
N ALA A 272 -24.41 -45.79 7.92
CA ALA A 272 -25.58 -45.18 8.55
C ALA A 272 -25.21 -44.45 9.85
N SER A 273 -24.35 -45.05 10.68
CA SER A 273 -23.80 -44.44 11.89
C SER A 273 -22.94 -43.20 11.59
N LEU A 274 -22.01 -43.30 10.65
CA LEU A 274 -21.16 -42.17 10.24
C LEU A 274 -21.95 -41.06 9.53
N ALA A 275 -22.98 -41.39 8.76
CA ALA A 275 -23.87 -40.42 8.12
C ALA A 275 -24.70 -39.66 9.17
N ALA A 276 -25.26 -40.34 10.17
CA ALA A 276 -25.98 -39.69 11.26
C ALA A 276 -25.07 -38.76 12.08
N GLY A 277 -23.85 -39.22 12.42
CA GLY A 277 -22.86 -38.39 13.09
C GLY A 277 -22.37 -37.21 12.25
N GLY A 278 -22.20 -37.42 10.94
CA GLY A 278 -21.85 -36.40 9.97
C GLY A 278 -22.93 -35.33 9.81
N LEU A 279 -24.22 -35.71 9.83
CA LEU A 279 -25.34 -34.78 9.79
C LEU A 279 -25.42 -33.92 11.06
N GLY A 280 -25.19 -34.49 12.25
CA GLY A 280 -25.10 -33.74 13.51
C GLY A 280 -23.93 -32.74 13.53
N LEU A 281 -22.77 -33.14 13.03
CA LEU A 281 -21.60 -32.25 12.85
C LEU A 281 -21.84 -31.19 11.75
N GLY A 282 -22.56 -31.55 10.69
CA GLY A 282 -22.93 -30.65 9.60
C GLY A 282 -23.90 -29.56 10.07
N ALA A 283 -24.95 -29.93 10.81
CA ALA A 283 -25.93 -28.99 11.34
C ALA A 283 -25.31 -28.00 12.33
N THR A 284 -24.40 -28.47 13.20
CA THR A 284 -23.69 -27.59 14.14
C THR A 284 -22.70 -26.65 13.43
N ARG A 285 -22.03 -27.10 12.37
CA ARG A 285 -21.18 -26.24 11.51
C ARG A 285 -21.99 -25.24 10.69
N LEU A 286 -23.15 -25.62 10.17
CA LEU A 286 -24.06 -24.72 9.45
C LEU A 286 -24.60 -23.62 10.37
N TRP A 287 -24.97 -23.97 11.60
CA TRP A 287 -25.39 -23.00 12.61
C TRP A 287 -24.26 -22.04 13.00
N ALA A 288 -23.04 -22.54 13.19
CA ALA A 288 -21.86 -21.71 13.44
C ALA A 288 -21.55 -20.77 12.27
N ARG A 289 -21.50 -21.28 11.03
CA ARG A 289 -21.29 -20.48 9.81
C ARG A 289 -22.34 -19.38 9.64
N ARG A 290 -23.60 -19.68 9.94
CA ARG A 290 -24.69 -18.69 9.85
C ARG A 290 -24.50 -17.57 10.88
N ARG A 291 -24.07 -17.91 12.10
CA ARG A 291 -23.75 -16.94 13.16
C ARG A 291 -22.52 -16.10 12.79
N ASP A 292 -21.46 -16.72 12.30
CA ASP A 292 -20.21 -16.04 11.91
C ASP A 292 -20.46 -15.08 10.74
N ARG A 293 -21.28 -15.48 9.77
CA ARG A 293 -21.73 -14.58 8.69
C ARG A 293 -22.45 -13.34 9.22
N ILE A 294 -23.38 -13.51 10.16
CA ILE A 294 -24.08 -12.38 10.80
C ILE A 294 -23.08 -11.48 11.56
N GLN A 295 -22.09 -12.05 12.24
CA GLN A 295 -21.07 -11.25 12.92
C GLN A 295 -20.17 -10.50 11.95
N LEU A 296 -19.78 -11.12 10.84
CA LEU A 296 -19.00 -10.48 9.77
C LEU A 296 -19.77 -9.32 9.12
N GLU A 297 -21.07 -9.50 8.86
CA GLU A 297 -21.93 -8.43 8.33
C GLU A 297 -22.02 -7.24 9.32
N VAL A 298 -22.14 -7.51 10.63
CA VAL A 298 -22.12 -6.47 11.66
C VAL A 298 -20.76 -5.77 11.74
N MET A 299 -19.65 -6.51 11.69
CA MET A 299 -18.30 -5.96 11.70
C MET A 299 -18.00 -5.12 10.45
N ALA A 300 -18.44 -5.57 9.28
CA ALA A 300 -18.31 -4.83 8.02
C ALA A 300 -19.08 -3.50 8.07
N LYS A 301 -20.30 -3.52 8.64
CA LYS A 301 -21.09 -2.29 8.84
C LYS A 301 -20.41 -1.31 9.79
N LEU A 302 -19.86 -1.80 10.90
CA LEU A 302 -19.10 -0.96 11.85
C LEU A 302 -17.82 -0.39 11.23
N ALA A 303 -17.11 -1.17 10.40
CA ALA A 303 -15.93 -0.70 9.68
C ALA A 303 -16.29 0.39 8.65
N GLN A 304 -17.42 0.24 7.96
CA GLN A 304 -17.91 1.23 7.00
C GLN A 304 -18.36 2.53 7.69
N GLU A 305 -19.05 2.44 8.84
CA GLU A 305 -19.41 3.60 9.67
C GLU A 305 -18.15 4.33 10.22
N GLN A 306 -17.11 3.58 10.62
CA GLN A 306 -15.84 4.16 11.04
C GLN A 306 -15.08 4.85 9.88
N ALA A 307 -15.11 4.28 8.67
CA ALA A 307 -14.51 4.88 7.48
C ALA A 307 -15.20 6.19 7.08
N GLY A 308 -16.55 6.23 7.13
CA GLY A 308 -17.33 7.45 6.89
C GLY A 308 -17.00 8.57 7.89
N ASN A 309 -16.95 8.25 9.19
CA ASN A 309 -16.58 9.22 10.23
C ASN A 309 -15.13 9.71 10.11
N GLN A 310 -14.19 8.88 9.62
CA GLN A 310 -12.81 9.28 9.37
C GLN A 310 -12.69 10.19 8.13
N ALA A 311 -13.48 9.95 7.08
CA ALA A 311 -13.51 10.81 5.90
C ALA A 311 -14.03 12.22 6.24
N ASP A 312 -15.11 12.32 7.01
CA ASP A 312 -15.68 13.60 7.46
C ASP A 312 -14.71 14.37 8.38
N ALA A 313 -14.02 13.66 9.29
CA ALA A 313 -12.95 14.23 10.12
C ALA A 313 -11.70 14.66 9.33
N SER A 314 -11.52 14.20 8.09
CA SER A 314 -10.38 14.59 7.22
C SER A 314 -10.65 15.84 6.36
N LEU A 315 -11.93 16.23 6.22
CA LEU A 315 -12.36 17.39 5.43
C LEU A 315 -12.37 18.68 6.24
N ARG A 316 -12.88 18.64 7.49
CA ARG A 316 -12.97 19.84 8.35
C ARG A 316 -11.71 20.05 9.19
N PRO A 317 -11.16 21.28 9.25
CA PRO A 317 -10.02 21.56 10.11
C PRO A 317 -10.36 21.44 11.60
N ALA A 318 -9.39 20.99 12.40
CA ALA A 318 -9.51 21.03 13.85
C ALA A 318 -9.58 22.51 14.29
N GLU A 319 -10.75 22.96 14.72
CA GLU A 319 -10.97 24.34 15.17
C GLU A 319 -10.16 24.69 16.43
N ARG A 320 -9.70 23.67 17.16
CA ARG A 320 -8.98 23.78 18.43
C ARG A 320 -7.64 23.07 18.34
N ARG A 321 -6.60 23.70 18.90
CA ARG A 321 -5.29 23.07 19.06
C ARG A 321 -5.41 21.90 20.02
N ARG A 322 -4.80 20.77 19.72
CA ARG A 322 -4.68 19.66 20.67
C ARG A 322 -3.37 19.83 21.45
N LEU A 323 -3.46 20.05 22.76
CA LEU A 323 -2.31 20.36 23.61
C LEU A 323 -2.13 19.29 24.71
N PRO A 324 -0.89 19.04 25.16
CA PRO A 324 -0.64 18.23 26.33
C PRO A 324 -1.21 18.89 27.59
N THR A 325 -2.03 18.18 28.33
CA THR A 325 -2.42 18.53 29.70
C THR A 325 -1.72 17.59 30.66
N ILE A 326 -0.98 18.16 31.60
CA ILE A 326 -0.12 17.41 32.52
C ILE A 326 -0.66 17.60 33.93
N ASP A 327 -0.98 16.49 34.58
CA ASP A 327 -1.29 16.44 35.99
C ASP A 327 0.01 16.47 36.80
N ALA A 328 0.30 17.63 37.37
CA ALA A 328 1.49 17.87 38.18
C ALA A 328 1.54 16.99 39.44
N THR A 329 0.41 16.47 39.93
CA THR A 329 0.36 15.66 41.16
C THR A 329 0.79 14.21 40.93
N THR A 330 0.62 13.70 39.71
CA THR A 330 0.98 12.33 39.33
C THR A 330 2.24 12.26 38.46
N CYS A 331 2.70 13.40 37.94
CA CYS A 331 3.91 13.49 37.14
C CYS A 331 5.15 13.11 37.95
N ILE A 332 5.93 12.13 37.45
CA ILE A 332 7.13 11.63 38.12
C ILE A 332 8.44 12.29 37.64
N GLY A 333 8.37 13.31 36.78
CA GLY A 333 9.55 14.05 36.32
C GLY A 333 10.55 13.25 35.45
N CYS A 334 10.15 12.13 34.86
CA CYS A 334 11.05 11.22 34.14
C CYS A 334 11.54 11.70 32.75
N SER A 335 11.12 12.88 32.29
CA SER A 335 11.45 13.48 30.97
C SER A 335 11.05 12.70 29.71
N ALA A 336 10.49 11.49 29.82
CA ALA A 336 10.13 10.66 28.66
C ALA A 336 9.21 11.36 27.63
N CYS A 337 8.31 12.24 28.09
CA CYS A 337 7.43 13.01 27.21
C CYS A 337 8.16 14.15 26.48
N ILE A 338 9.17 14.75 27.12
CA ILE A 338 10.01 15.81 26.55
C ILE A 338 10.85 15.21 25.43
N ASP A 339 11.54 14.09 25.71
CA ASP A 339 12.38 13.40 24.73
C ASP A 339 11.57 12.87 23.54
N ALA A 340 10.31 12.50 23.78
CA ALA A 340 9.41 12.02 22.75
C ALA A 340 8.81 13.14 21.88
N CYS A 341 8.91 14.41 22.27
CA CYS A 341 8.30 15.52 21.56
C CYS A 341 9.19 15.97 20.39
N PRO A 342 8.81 15.77 19.11
CA PRO A 342 9.67 16.15 17.98
C PRO A 342 9.78 17.67 17.76
N TYR A 343 9.01 18.46 18.52
CA TYR A 343 8.90 19.92 18.40
C TYR A 343 9.36 20.65 19.67
N ASP A 344 9.91 19.96 20.67
CA ASP A 344 10.40 20.56 21.93
C ASP A 344 9.34 21.46 22.62
N VAL A 345 8.06 21.05 22.55
CA VAL A 345 6.90 21.77 23.13
C VAL A 345 6.89 21.72 24.66
N LEU A 346 7.53 20.68 25.20
CA LEU A 346 7.54 20.35 26.63
C LEU A 346 8.90 20.69 27.24
N GLU A 347 8.88 21.20 28.46
CA GLU A 347 10.08 21.49 29.26
C GLU A 347 9.89 20.94 30.69
N MET A 348 11.00 20.61 31.36
CA MET A 348 10.96 20.24 32.77
C MET A 348 11.11 21.50 33.63
N ARG A 349 10.11 21.80 34.47
CA ARG A 349 10.18 22.88 35.46
C ARG A 349 9.87 22.34 36.84
N ALA A 350 10.78 22.55 37.78
CA ALA A 350 10.64 22.07 39.15
C ALA A 350 10.23 20.57 39.22
N TYR A 351 10.90 19.72 38.42
CA TYR A 351 10.65 18.28 38.32
C TYR A 351 9.28 17.86 37.77
N VAL A 352 8.49 18.80 37.22
CA VAL A 352 7.24 18.52 36.52
C VAL A 352 7.35 18.95 35.06
N ALA A 353 6.84 18.12 34.15
CA ALA A 353 6.76 18.49 32.75
C ALA A 353 5.70 19.58 32.54
N VAL A 354 6.02 20.61 31.76
CA VAL A 354 5.10 21.72 31.43
C VAL A 354 5.12 21.98 29.93
N VAL A 355 4.00 22.48 29.40
CA VAL A 355 3.93 22.99 28.03
C VAL A 355 4.57 24.38 27.98
N SER A 356 5.75 24.48 27.39
CA SER A 356 6.51 25.73 27.30
C SER A 356 6.30 26.46 25.96
N LYS A 357 6.01 25.73 24.89
CA LYS A 357 5.78 26.28 23.53
C LYS A 357 4.47 25.76 22.95
N PRO A 358 3.30 26.21 23.46
CA PRO A 358 2.00 25.70 23.02
C PRO A 358 1.76 25.91 21.52
N ASP A 359 2.29 26.99 20.95
CA ASP A 359 2.11 27.31 19.53
C ASP A 359 2.80 26.36 18.56
N ASP A 360 3.86 25.68 19.02
CA ASP A 360 4.64 24.72 18.22
C ASP A 360 4.04 23.31 18.25
N CYS A 361 2.96 23.10 19.02
CA CYS A 361 2.34 21.79 19.16
C CYS A 361 1.48 21.42 17.95
N CYS A 362 1.85 20.33 17.26
CA CYS A 362 1.08 19.77 16.16
C CYS A 362 0.01 18.74 16.59
N GLY A 363 -0.26 18.58 17.89
CA GLY A 363 -1.28 17.66 18.40
C GLY A 363 -0.98 16.16 18.26
N LEU A 364 0.30 15.81 18.06
CA LEU A 364 0.76 14.41 18.06
C LEU A 364 0.61 13.79 19.45
N THR A 365 0.29 12.49 19.52
CA THR A 365 0.07 11.77 20.79
C THR A 365 1.32 11.05 21.32
N LEU A 366 2.50 11.32 20.75
CA LEU A 366 3.76 10.65 21.14
C LEU A 366 4.10 10.85 22.62
N CYS A 367 3.94 12.08 23.13
CA CYS A 367 4.22 12.41 24.53
C CYS A 367 3.25 11.71 25.50
N GLU A 368 1.97 11.58 25.13
CA GLU A 368 0.95 10.82 25.87
C GLU A 368 1.27 9.33 25.88
N GLN A 369 1.63 8.76 24.72
CA GLN A 369 2.01 7.35 24.60
C GLN A 369 3.26 6.99 25.41
N ARG A 370 4.18 7.94 25.60
CA ARG A 370 5.44 7.74 26.33
C ARG A 370 5.33 8.05 27.81
N CYS A 371 4.20 8.58 28.28
CA CYS A 371 4.01 8.85 29.70
C CYS A 371 3.79 7.52 30.47
N PRO A 372 4.73 7.07 31.32
CA PRO A 372 4.66 5.76 31.95
C PRO A 372 3.50 5.64 32.96
N ASN A 373 3.15 6.75 33.61
CA ASN A 373 2.10 6.81 34.64
C ASN A 373 0.80 7.46 34.12
N GLY A 374 0.73 7.83 32.83
CA GLY A 374 -0.46 8.46 32.23
C GLY A 374 -0.78 9.87 32.75
N SER A 375 0.16 10.54 33.43
CA SER A 375 0.02 11.90 33.96
C SER A 375 -0.10 12.98 32.87
N LEU A 376 0.13 12.64 31.61
CA LEU A 376 -0.01 13.53 30.47
C LEU A 376 -1.05 12.93 29.51
N ILE A 377 -2.08 13.72 29.18
CA ILE A 377 -3.07 13.40 28.15
C ILE A 377 -3.11 14.51 27.10
N ILE A 378 -3.49 14.18 25.86
CA ILE A 378 -3.76 15.21 24.85
C ILE A 378 -5.20 15.65 24.94
N SER A 379 -5.43 16.90 25.33
CA SER A 379 -6.75 17.52 25.42
C SER A 379 -6.97 18.54 24.29
N GLU A 380 -8.23 18.93 24.09
CA GLU A 380 -8.55 20.07 23.23
C GLU A 380 -8.28 21.38 23.98
N GLY A 381 -7.45 22.22 23.40
CA GLY A 381 -7.08 23.52 23.91
C GLY A 381 -7.83 24.67 23.23
N GLU A 382 -7.14 25.81 23.12
CA GLU A 382 -7.69 27.05 22.56
C GLU A 382 -8.01 26.95 21.07
N ARG A 383 -8.94 27.80 20.63
CA ARG A 383 -9.29 27.91 19.20
C ARG A 383 -8.14 28.47 18.39
N ILE A 384 -7.94 27.96 17.18
CA ILE A 384 -6.92 28.46 16.25
C ILE A 384 -7.44 29.77 15.62
N ALA A 385 -7.00 30.91 16.13
CA ALA A 385 -7.53 32.23 15.75
C ALA A 385 -7.28 32.62 14.27
N GLU A 386 -6.22 32.10 13.64
CA GLU A 386 -5.79 32.50 12.30
C GLU A 386 -6.34 31.60 11.16
N LEU A 387 -7.33 30.73 11.40
CA LEU A 387 -7.91 29.92 10.33
C LEU A 387 -8.89 30.73 9.47
N PRO A 388 -8.93 30.50 8.14
CA PRO A 388 -9.97 31.04 7.28
C PRO A 388 -11.34 30.44 7.63
N ARG A 389 -12.41 31.24 7.53
CA ARG A 389 -13.79 30.75 7.71
C ARG A 389 -14.27 30.09 6.42
N ILE A 390 -14.58 28.80 6.48
CA ILE A 390 -15.03 28.00 5.33
C ILE A 390 -16.26 27.17 5.68
N ASP A 391 -17.08 26.85 4.67
CA ASP A 391 -18.24 25.95 4.80
C ASP A 391 -17.89 24.49 4.43
N ASP A 392 -18.92 23.63 4.37
CA ASP A 392 -18.77 22.20 4.03
C ASP A 392 -18.37 21.96 2.57
N ALA A 393 -18.58 22.94 1.68
CA ALA A 393 -18.08 22.95 0.31
C ALA A 393 -16.67 23.54 0.20
N LEU A 394 -16.03 23.82 1.35
CA LEU A 394 -14.74 24.50 1.48
C LEU A 394 -14.73 25.90 0.84
N ALA A 395 -15.91 26.53 0.69
CA ALA A 395 -16.05 27.87 0.18
C ALA A 395 -15.72 28.89 1.28
N ALA A 396 -14.97 29.95 0.94
CA ALA A 396 -14.66 31.01 1.88
C ALA A 396 -15.88 31.86 2.21
N THR A 397 -16.13 32.03 3.51
CA THR A 397 -17.13 32.97 3.99
C THR A 397 -16.67 34.40 3.73
N GLY A 398 -17.48 35.17 2.98
CA GLY A 398 -17.18 36.56 2.63
C GLY A 398 -16.41 36.75 1.31
N ALA A 399 -16.03 35.66 0.63
CA ALA A 399 -15.38 35.70 -0.67
C ALA A 399 -16.14 34.82 -1.69
N PRO A 400 -17.19 35.34 -2.33
CA PRO A 400 -18.01 34.58 -3.28
C PRO A 400 -17.17 33.98 -4.42
N GLY A 401 -17.33 32.67 -4.62
CA GLY A 401 -16.64 31.93 -5.68
C GLY A 401 -15.18 31.54 -5.37
N VAL A 402 -14.69 31.80 -4.16
CA VAL A 402 -13.37 31.39 -3.68
C VAL A 402 -13.49 30.19 -2.73
N HIS A 403 -12.71 29.15 -2.98
CA HIS A 403 -12.63 27.93 -2.16
C HIS A 403 -11.20 27.72 -1.65
N LEU A 404 -11.02 26.94 -0.58
CA LEU A 404 -9.71 26.69 0.05
C LEU A 404 -9.48 25.20 0.30
N ALA A 405 -8.28 24.70 -0.01
CA ALA A 405 -7.90 23.32 0.26
C ALA A 405 -6.43 23.16 0.66
N GLY A 406 -6.13 22.10 1.41
CA GLY A 406 -4.80 21.79 1.92
C GLY A 406 -4.45 22.58 3.17
N ASP A 407 -3.15 22.72 3.45
CA ASP A 407 -2.64 23.24 4.72
C ASP A 407 -3.19 24.62 5.12
N VAL A 408 -3.62 25.42 4.14
CA VAL A 408 -4.23 26.74 4.35
C VAL A 408 -5.51 26.66 5.20
N THR A 409 -6.19 25.51 5.20
CA THR A 409 -7.42 25.27 5.99
C THR A 409 -7.14 24.99 7.47
N GLY A 410 -5.93 24.56 7.85
CA GLY A 410 -5.64 24.21 9.25
C GLY A 410 -4.97 22.87 9.49
N LEU A 411 -4.99 21.95 8.52
CA LEU A 411 -4.54 20.56 8.69
C LEU A 411 -3.36 20.23 7.76
N PRO A 412 -2.10 20.35 8.23
CA PRO A 412 -0.93 20.09 7.38
C PRO A 412 -0.65 18.59 7.24
N LEU A 413 -1.47 17.89 6.45
CA LEU A 413 -1.29 16.48 6.09
C LEU A 413 -1.55 16.26 4.59
N ILE A 414 -0.69 15.48 3.94
CA ILE A 414 -0.78 15.19 2.50
C ILE A 414 -2.14 14.56 2.16
N ARG A 415 -2.61 13.60 2.97
CA ARG A 415 -3.96 13.02 2.85
C ARG A 415 -5.07 14.07 2.83
N ASN A 416 -5.07 14.97 3.81
CA ASN A 416 -6.14 15.94 3.95
C ASN A 416 -6.11 16.93 2.78
N ALA A 417 -4.91 17.32 2.35
CA ALA A 417 -4.75 18.15 1.17
C ALA A 417 -5.35 17.50 -0.09
N ILE A 418 -5.06 16.22 -0.33
CA ILE A 418 -5.62 15.47 -1.46
C ILE A 418 -7.15 15.38 -1.37
N ASN A 419 -7.68 14.98 -0.22
CA ASN A 419 -9.12 14.81 -0.01
C ASN A 419 -9.87 16.13 -0.18
N GLN A 420 -9.38 17.20 0.46
CA GLN A 420 -9.96 18.54 0.35
C GLN A 420 -9.89 19.08 -1.09
N GLY A 421 -8.78 18.83 -1.80
CA GLY A 421 -8.63 19.25 -3.19
C GLY A 421 -9.71 18.65 -4.10
N ALA A 422 -9.91 17.33 -4.01
CA ALA A 422 -10.96 16.64 -4.77
C ALA A 422 -12.37 17.10 -4.33
N HIS A 423 -12.63 17.14 -3.02
CA HIS A 423 -13.93 17.54 -2.48
C HIS A 423 -14.34 18.96 -2.88
N ALA A 424 -13.42 19.93 -2.81
CA ALA A 424 -13.69 21.31 -3.21
C ALA A 424 -14.10 21.39 -4.69
N VAL A 425 -13.42 20.64 -5.57
CA VAL A 425 -13.72 20.67 -7.00
C VAL A 425 -15.05 19.97 -7.33
N ALA A 426 -15.35 18.86 -6.65
CA ALA A 426 -16.66 18.20 -6.80
C ALA A 426 -17.82 19.16 -6.42
N ALA A 427 -17.68 19.88 -5.31
CA ALA A 427 -18.65 20.89 -4.87
C ALA A 427 -18.73 22.08 -5.84
N ILE A 428 -17.59 22.55 -6.35
CA ILE A 428 -17.53 23.59 -7.39
C ILE A 428 -18.29 23.15 -8.64
N ALA A 429 -18.02 21.93 -9.14
CA ALA A 429 -18.67 21.38 -10.32
C ALA A 429 -20.20 21.32 -10.14
N GLU A 430 -20.67 20.91 -8.96
CA GLU A 430 -22.09 20.93 -8.62
C GLU A 430 -22.69 22.34 -8.62
N SER A 431 -21.99 23.30 -8.01
CA SER A 431 -22.44 24.70 -8.00
C SER A 431 -22.55 25.30 -9.40
N LEU A 432 -21.65 24.93 -10.31
CA LEU A 432 -21.62 25.40 -11.70
C LEU A 432 -22.69 24.73 -12.56
N ARG A 433 -23.05 23.47 -12.27
CA ARG A 433 -24.17 22.79 -12.96
C ARG A 433 -25.50 23.49 -12.71
N ASN A 434 -25.69 24.02 -11.50
CA ASN A 434 -26.93 24.65 -11.03
C ASN A 434 -26.96 26.19 -11.21
N GLY A 435 -25.88 26.80 -11.70
CA GLY A 435 -25.75 28.25 -11.92
C GLY A 435 -25.83 28.66 -13.40
N PRO A 436 -25.85 29.97 -13.71
CA PRO A 436 -25.80 30.46 -15.08
C PRO A 436 -24.49 30.06 -15.76
N ARG A 437 -24.57 29.20 -16.78
CA ARG A 437 -23.41 28.76 -17.58
C ARG A 437 -22.93 29.90 -18.46
N GLY A 438 -21.74 30.43 -18.20
CA GLY A 438 -21.05 31.31 -19.15
C GLY A 438 -20.60 30.51 -20.37
N GLY A 439 -21.21 30.74 -21.53
CA GLY A 439 -20.74 30.18 -22.80
C GLY A 439 -19.42 30.83 -23.27
N GLY A 440 -18.53 30.07 -23.93
CA GLY A 440 -17.31 30.59 -24.60
C GLY A 440 -16.03 29.79 -24.36
N GLU A 441 -14.85 30.41 -24.55
CA GLU A 441 -13.48 29.88 -24.26
C GLU A 441 -13.03 30.10 -22.79
N GLN A 442 -13.93 30.53 -21.91
CA GLN A 442 -13.60 30.99 -20.55
C GLN A 442 -13.32 29.84 -19.57
N LEU A 443 -12.56 30.08 -18.50
CA LEU A 443 -12.24 29.04 -17.52
C LEU A 443 -13.37 28.87 -16.50
N ASP A 444 -13.68 27.63 -16.16
CA ASP A 444 -14.61 27.30 -15.08
C ASP A 444 -13.91 27.44 -13.71
N LEU A 445 -12.63 27.04 -13.64
CA LEU A 445 -11.87 26.98 -12.40
C LEU A 445 -10.40 27.41 -12.59
N ILE A 446 -9.91 28.31 -11.73
CA ILE A 446 -8.46 28.54 -11.55
C ILE A 446 -8.03 27.93 -10.22
N ILE A 447 -7.01 27.08 -10.25
CA ILE A 447 -6.42 26.45 -9.07
C ILE A 447 -5.09 27.15 -8.77
N VAL A 448 -4.89 27.65 -7.56
CA VAL A 448 -3.68 28.37 -7.16
C VAL A 448 -2.79 27.46 -6.32
N GLY A 449 -1.69 26.99 -6.90
CA GLY A 449 -0.69 26.12 -6.28
C GLY A 449 -0.75 24.68 -6.81
N ALA A 450 0.39 24.13 -7.20
CA ALA A 450 0.55 22.76 -7.70
C ALA A 450 1.15 21.82 -6.63
N GLY A 451 0.66 21.93 -5.39
CA GLY A 451 0.92 20.98 -4.31
C GLY A 451 -0.05 19.78 -4.34
N PRO A 452 -0.03 18.90 -3.32
CA PRO A 452 -0.92 17.74 -3.27
C PRO A 452 -2.42 18.08 -3.43
N ALA A 453 -2.89 19.15 -2.79
CA ALA A 453 -4.27 19.63 -2.94
C ALA A 453 -4.58 20.09 -4.37
N GLY A 454 -3.68 20.88 -4.96
CA GLY A 454 -3.87 21.41 -6.32
C GLY A 454 -3.81 20.33 -7.40
N ILE A 455 -2.92 19.33 -7.26
CA ILE A 455 -2.84 18.20 -8.19
C ILE A 455 -4.09 17.32 -8.08
N SER A 456 -4.55 17.03 -6.85
CA SER A 456 -5.80 16.29 -6.62
C SER A 456 -7.01 17.04 -7.20
N ALA A 457 -7.08 18.35 -6.98
CA ALA A 457 -8.11 19.22 -7.55
C ALA A 457 -8.09 19.24 -9.08
N ALA A 458 -6.90 19.25 -9.70
CA ALA A 458 -6.76 19.20 -11.16
C ALA A 458 -7.28 17.88 -11.75
N LEU A 459 -6.97 16.75 -11.11
CA LEU A 459 -7.50 15.44 -11.50
C LEU A 459 -9.03 15.38 -11.38
N GLU A 460 -9.59 15.87 -10.27
CA GLU A 460 -11.04 15.95 -10.12
C GLU A 460 -11.66 16.90 -11.15
N ALA A 461 -11.00 18.01 -11.47
CA ALA A 461 -11.48 18.95 -12.49
C ALA A 461 -11.55 18.29 -13.88
N GLU A 462 -10.56 17.47 -14.24
CA GLU A 462 -10.61 16.64 -15.45
C GLU A 462 -11.73 15.61 -15.42
N GLN A 463 -11.89 14.91 -14.29
CA GLN A 463 -12.96 13.93 -14.10
C GLN A 463 -14.35 14.56 -14.26
N GLN A 464 -14.53 15.77 -13.73
CA GLN A 464 -15.76 16.57 -13.84
C GLN A 464 -15.88 17.33 -15.19
N ARG A 465 -14.87 17.22 -16.06
CA ARG A 465 -14.78 17.91 -17.37
C ARG A 465 -14.88 19.43 -17.29
N LEU A 466 -14.33 20.03 -16.23
CA LEU A 466 -14.22 21.48 -16.08
C LEU A 466 -13.09 22.02 -16.95
N ARG A 467 -13.24 23.23 -17.49
CA ARG A 467 -12.13 23.98 -18.10
C ARG A 467 -11.34 24.63 -16.97
N TYR A 468 -10.11 24.16 -16.75
CA TYR A 468 -9.31 24.63 -15.63
C TYR A 468 -7.86 24.95 -16.02
N ILE A 469 -7.19 25.72 -15.17
CA ILE A 469 -5.75 25.88 -15.17
C ILE A 469 -5.22 25.94 -13.73
N VAL A 470 -4.07 25.32 -13.49
CA VAL A 470 -3.31 25.43 -12.24
C VAL A 470 -2.21 26.46 -12.43
N LEU A 471 -2.12 27.44 -11.54
CA LEU A 471 -1.05 28.44 -11.51
C LEU A 471 -0.09 28.13 -10.37
N GLU A 472 1.19 27.91 -10.68
CA GLU A 472 2.24 27.60 -9.70
C GLU A 472 3.36 28.64 -9.79
N GLN A 473 3.72 29.24 -8.64
CA GLN A 473 4.74 30.30 -8.60
C GLN A 473 6.16 29.78 -8.87
N ALA A 474 6.43 28.51 -8.59
CA ALA A 474 7.70 27.85 -8.81
C ALA A 474 7.49 26.70 -9.81
N THR A 475 7.76 25.46 -9.38
CA THR A 475 7.53 24.24 -10.17
C THR A 475 6.55 23.31 -9.46
N ALA A 476 5.93 22.39 -10.19
CA ALA A 476 4.98 21.45 -9.64
C ALA A 476 5.60 20.62 -8.51
N ALA A 477 4.84 20.45 -7.43
CA ALA A 477 5.25 19.83 -6.17
C ALA A 477 6.47 20.48 -5.49
N GLN A 478 6.71 21.79 -5.67
CA GLN A 478 7.86 22.51 -5.10
C GLN A 478 8.05 22.29 -3.59
N SER A 479 6.97 22.26 -2.81
CA SER A 479 7.04 22.02 -1.37
C SER A 479 7.71 20.67 -1.05
N ILE A 480 7.33 19.60 -1.76
CA ILE A 480 7.94 18.28 -1.60
C ILE A 480 9.36 18.29 -2.16
N ARG A 481 9.61 18.91 -3.32
CA ARG A 481 10.96 19.06 -3.90
C ARG A 481 11.94 19.69 -2.91
N SER A 482 11.49 20.64 -2.10
CA SER A 482 12.31 21.34 -1.09
C SER A 482 12.65 20.51 0.15
N PHE A 483 12.08 19.31 0.32
CA PHE A 483 12.47 18.45 1.44
C PHE A 483 13.91 17.94 1.27
N PRO A 484 14.62 17.68 2.39
CA PRO A 484 15.91 17.01 2.34
C PRO A 484 15.84 15.67 1.59
N ARG A 485 16.90 15.32 0.86
CA ARG A 485 17.01 14.06 0.12
C ARG A 485 16.86 12.85 1.04
N GLY A 486 16.11 11.85 0.59
CA GLY A 486 15.86 10.64 1.37
C GLY A 486 14.92 10.84 2.56
N LYS A 487 14.30 12.03 2.71
CA LYS A 487 13.27 12.23 3.74
C LYS A 487 12.15 11.21 3.52
N LEU A 488 11.90 10.41 4.55
CA LEU A 488 10.81 9.44 4.56
C LEU A 488 9.47 10.16 4.76
N VAL A 489 8.49 9.79 3.94
CA VAL A 489 7.12 10.25 4.00
C VAL A 489 6.23 9.03 4.24
N PHE A 490 5.51 9.07 5.35
CA PHE A 490 4.63 7.99 5.79
C PHE A 490 3.18 8.42 5.65
N ASP A 491 2.41 7.69 4.87
CA ASP A 491 0.94 7.82 4.86
C ASP A 491 0.31 6.45 4.50
N GLN A 492 -0.94 6.23 4.92
CA GLN A 492 -1.69 5.06 4.43
C GLN A 492 -2.10 5.28 2.95
N PRO A 493 -2.64 4.28 2.24
CA PRO A 493 -3.06 4.46 0.84
C PRO A 493 -3.97 5.68 0.69
N LEU A 494 -3.62 6.57 -0.24
CA LEU A 494 -4.35 7.79 -0.51
C LEU A 494 -5.19 7.61 -1.76
N GLY A 495 -6.50 7.73 -1.65
CA GLY A 495 -7.37 7.71 -2.83
C GLY A 495 -7.15 8.95 -3.69
N MET A 496 -6.73 8.77 -4.94
CA MET A 496 -6.53 9.84 -5.91
C MET A 496 -7.60 9.75 -7.02
N PRO A 497 -8.28 10.85 -7.38
CA PRO A 497 -9.20 10.88 -8.51
C PRO A 497 -8.50 10.42 -9.80
N MET A 498 -9.20 9.67 -10.65
CA MET A 498 -8.71 9.09 -11.92
C MET A 498 -7.50 8.11 -11.85
N VAL A 499 -6.76 8.06 -10.74
CA VAL A 499 -5.52 7.27 -10.59
C VAL A 499 -5.72 6.01 -9.74
N GLY A 500 -6.62 6.05 -8.75
CA GLY A 500 -6.80 4.97 -7.78
C GLY A 500 -5.97 5.17 -6.51
N GLU A 501 -5.61 4.08 -5.81
CA GLU A 501 -4.86 4.17 -4.54
C GLU A 501 -3.37 4.50 -4.76
N LEU A 502 -2.93 5.63 -4.22
CA LEU A 502 -1.53 6.01 -4.11
C LEU A 502 -0.92 5.39 -2.84
N TRP A 503 -0.21 4.27 -3.01
CA TRP A 503 0.44 3.58 -1.89
C TRP A 503 1.72 4.30 -1.44
N LEU A 504 1.75 4.77 -0.19
CA LEU A 504 2.88 5.44 0.45
C LEU A 504 3.40 4.64 1.67
N ARG A 505 3.49 3.30 1.54
CA ARG A 505 4.10 2.41 2.53
C ARG A 505 5.62 2.69 2.59
N GLU A 506 6.00 3.70 3.37
CA GLU A 506 7.37 4.20 3.59
C GLU A 506 8.06 4.71 2.32
N SER A 507 7.48 5.71 1.64
CA SER A 507 8.10 6.29 0.45
C SER A 507 9.09 7.40 0.81
N THR A 508 10.23 7.41 0.13
CA THR A 508 11.16 8.56 0.13
C THR A 508 10.55 9.76 -0.60
N LYS A 509 11.09 10.97 -0.33
CA LYS A 509 10.78 12.19 -1.09
C LYS A 509 10.84 11.95 -2.60
N GLU A 510 11.89 11.27 -3.06
CA GLU A 510 12.16 11.03 -4.47
C GLU A 510 11.11 10.11 -5.10
N GLU A 511 10.71 9.03 -4.43
CA GLU A 511 9.64 8.14 -4.89
C GLU A 511 8.29 8.84 -4.94
N LEU A 512 7.98 9.62 -3.89
CA LEU A 512 6.76 10.42 -3.85
C LEU A 512 6.73 11.43 -5.01
N LEU A 513 7.83 12.15 -5.22
CA LEU A 513 7.95 13.11 -6.32
C LEU A 513 7.83 12.42 -7.69
N GLY A 514 8.47 11.26 -7.87
CA GLY A 514 8.36 10.47 -9.09
C GLY A 514 6.91 10.05 -9.40
N LYS A 515 6.16 9.63 -8.37
CA LYS A 515 4.73 9.33 -8.50
C LYS A 515 3.93 10.57 -8.91
N TRP A 516 4.15 11.72 -8.28
CA TRP A 516 3.46 12.97 -8.63
C TRP A 516 3.74 13.43 -10.06
N LEU A 517 5.01 13.42 -10.48
CA LEU A 517 5.39 13.84 -11.83
C LEU A 517 4.83 12.90 -12.89
N ARG A 518 4.81 11.59 -12.61
CA ARG A 518 4.16 10.61 -13.47
C ARG A 518 2.67 10.91 -13.65
N ILE A 519 1.95 11.20 -12.56
CA ILE A 519 0.52 11.55 -12.61
C ILE A 519 0.28 12.83 -13.42
N ILE A 520 1.06 13.88 -13.16
CA ILE A 520 0.96 15.15 -13.90
C ILE A 520 1.13 14.92 -15.40
N HIS A 521 2.13 14.11 -15.78
CA HIS A 521 2.44 13.82 -17.17
C HIS A 521 1.40 12.89 -17.83
N SER A 522 1.01 11.80 -17.17
CA SER A 522 0.10 10.80 -17.75
C SER A 522 -1.31 11.35 -17.96
N HIS A 523 -1.75 12.31 -17.14
CA HIS A 523 -3.03 13.00 -17.29
C HIS A 523 -2.91 14.32 -18.05
N ASN A 524 -1.70 14.76 -18.43
CA ASN A 524 -1.48 16.02 -19.14
C ASN A 524 -2.15 17.24 -18.47
N LEU A 525 -2.02 17.29 -17.13
CA LEU A 525 -2.66 18.30 -16.28
C LEU A 525 -2.23 19.70 -16.70
N LYS A 526 -3.18 20.64 -16.72
CA LYS A 526 -2.95 22.02 -17.18
C LYS A 526 -2.29 22.88 -16.11
N ILE A 527 -0.98 22.71 -15.93
CA ILE A 527 -0.18 23.47 -14.95
C ILE A 527 0.69 24.52 -15.67
N ARG A 528 0.53 25.78 -15.29
CA ARG A 528 1.39 26.90 -15.70
C ARG A 528 2.32 27.27 -14.54
N GLU A 529 3.56 26.83 -14.66
CA GLU A 529 4.66 27.11 -13.72
C GLU A 529 5.20 28.55 -13.91
N GLY A 530 5.94 29.05 -12.91
CA GLY A 530 6.51 30.40 -12.93
C GLY A 530 5.48 31.53 -12.88
N VAL A 531 4.26 31.28 -12.42
CA VAL A 531 3.19 32.30 -12.33
C VAL A 531 2.79 32.53 -10.88
N ARG A 532 3.09 33.72 -10.37
CA ARG A 532 2.79 34.14 -9.01
C ARG A 532 1.47 34.89 -8.94
N VAL A 533 0.47 34.26 -8.33
CA VAL A 533 -0.83 34.89 -8.05
C VAL A 533 -0.68 35.96 -6.96
N ARG A 534 -1.34 37.10 -7.16
CA ARG A 534 -1.30 38.29 -6.29
C ARG A 534 -2.64 38.60 -5.63
N GLY A 535 -3.75 38.23 -6.24
CA GLY A 535 -5.10 38.47 -5.73
C GLY A 535 -6.17 38.21 -6.78
N CYS A 536 -7.39 38.68 -6.52
CA CYS A 536 -8.46 38.67 -7.51
C CYS A 536 -9.35 39.92 -7.44
N GLU A 537 -10.03 40.19 -8.54
CA GLU A 537 -11.10 41.17 -8.63
C GLU A 537 -12.43 40.45 -8.90
N GLN A 538 -13.52 40.91 -8.26
CA GLN A 538 -14.85 40.43 -8.59
C GLN A 538 -15.35 41.10 -9.87
N LEU A 539 -15.83 40.29 -10.80
CA LEU A 539 -16.48 40.73 -12.02
C LEU A 539 -18.01 40.54 -11.90
N GLY A 540 -18.76 41.29 -12.71
CA GLY A 540 -20.22 41.14 -12.79
C GLY A 540 -20.66 39.71 -13.14
N GLY A 541 -21.76 39.26 -12.51
CA GLY A 541 -22.32 37.93 -12.70
C GLY A 541 -21.69 36.84 -11.83
N GLY A 542 -21.00 37.20 -10.74
CA GLY A 542 -20.38 36.23 -9.82
C GLY A 542 -19.12 35.57 -10.40
N ARG A 543 -18.41 36.28 -11.28
CA ARG A 543 -17.15 35.86 -11.91
C ARG A 543 -15.96 36.53 -11.23
N LEU A 544 -14.77 35.99 -11.46
CA LEU A 544 -13.53 36.44 -10.83
C LEU A 544 -12.44 36.65 -11.88
N ARG A 545 -11.67 37.72 -11.73
CA ARG A 545 -10.41 37.95 -12.46
C ARG A 545 -9.24 37.70 -11.54
N VAL A 546 -8.45 36.68 -11.80
CA VAL A 546 -7.23 36.39 -11.04
C VAL A 546 -6.09 37.24 -11.56
N LEU A 547 -5.44 37.98 -10.66
CA LEU A 547 -4.28 38.82 -10.94
C LEU A 547 -3.01 38.06 -10.57
N ALA A 548 -2.07 37.97 -11.49
CA ALA A 548 -0.81 37.26 -11.33
C ALA A 548 0.34 37.99 -12.03
N SER A 549 1.57 37.51 -11.82
CA SER A 549 2.76 37.94 -12.56
C SER A 549 3.59 36.72 -12.97
N ASP A 550 4.26 36.78 -14.12
CA ASP A 550 5.26 35.77 -14.49
C ASP A 550 6.58 35.93 -13.70
N LEU A 551 7.61 35.16 -14.08
CA LEU A 551 8.93 35.18 -13.44
C LEU A 551 9.66 36.52 -13.64
N ASP A 552 9.44 37.18 -14.78
CA ASP A 552 10.04 38.47 -15.12
C ASP A 552 9.26 39.65 -14.51
N GLY A 553 8.12 39.36 -13.87
CA GLY A 553 7.26 40.35 -13.21
C GLY A 553 6.22 40.97 -14.14
N HIS A 554 6.07 40.49 -15.38
CA HIS A 554 5.02 40.98 -16.26
C HIS A 554 3.65 40.55 -15.75
N PRO A 555 2.63 41.45 -15.82
CA PRO A 555 1.30 41.16 -15.32
C PRO A 555 0.60 40.11 -16.19
N VAL A 556 -0.08 39.18 -15.53
CA VAL A 556 -0.91 38.12 -16.13
C VAL A 556 -2.29 38.19 -15.47
N SER A 557 -3.36 38.25 -16.27
CA SER A 557 -4.74 38.24 -15.77
C SER A 557 -5.57 37.16 -16.45
N LEU A 558 -6.35 36.41 -15.69
CA LEU A 558 -7.18 35.30 -16.19
C LEU A 558 -8.57 35.35 -15.54
N ASP A 559 -9.61 35.22 -16.37
CA ASP A 559 -11.00 35.25 -15.91
C ASP A 559 -11.53 33.83 -15.70
N CYS A 560 -12.29 33.63 -14.62
CA CYS A 560 -12.88 32.35 -14.28
C CYS A 560 -14.20 32.48 -13.50
N ALA A 561 -14.95 31.38 -13.42
CA ALA A 561 -16.15 31.33 -12.59
C ALA A 561 -15.83 31.09 -11.10
N ARG A 562 -14.83 30.25 -10.79
CA ARG A 562 -14.41 29.90 -9.42
C ARG A 562 -12.90 29.87 -9.28
N VAL A 563 -12.41 30.11 -8.07
CA VAL A 563 -11.00 29.98 -7.70
C VAL A 563 -10.86 29.00 -6.53
N LEU A 564 -9.91 28.08 -6.63
CA LEU A 564 -9.49 27.22 -5.53
C LEU A 564 -8.08 27.61 -5.07
N LEU A 565 -7.95 28.02 -3.81
CA LEU A 565 -6.68 28.35 -3.17
C LEU A 565 -6.06 27.09 -2.54
N ALA A 566 -5.00 26.57 -3.16
CA ALA A 566 -4.31 25.32 -2.80
C ALA A 566 -2.79 25.52 -2.58
N PHE A 567 -2.37 26.73 -2.19
CA PHE A 567 -0.96 27.14 -2.07
C PHE A 567 -0.29 26.78 -0.72
N GLY A 568 -1.01 26.13 0.19
CA GLY A 568 -0.52 25.72 1.51
C GLY A 568 -0.11 26.88 2.43
N ARG A 569 0.78 26.63 3.40
CA ARG A 569 1.21 27.63 4.40
C ARG A 569 2.68 28.00 4.39
N ARG A 570 3.51 27.27 3.63
CA ARG A 570 4.98 27.48 3.60
C ARG A 570 5.34 28.90 3.16
N GLY A 571 4.55 29.48 2.26
CA GLY A 571 4.79 30.82 1.76
C GLY A 571 6.03 30.93 0.86
N SER A 572 6.48 32.16 0.62
CA SER A 572 7.68 32.43 -0.18
C SER A 572 8.90 32.61 0.71
N PRO A 573 10.10 32.14 0.33
CA PRO A 573 11.31 32.46 1.07
C PRO A 573 11.53 33.98 1.10
N ARG A 574 12.03 34.49 2.22
CA ARG A 574 12.47 35.89 2.29
C ARG A 574 13.75 36.02 1.47
N LEU A 575 13.74 36.95 0.52
CA LEU A 575 14.89 37.24 -0.31
C LEU A 575 15.96 37.98 0.51
N LEU A 576 17.21 37.82 0.10
CA LEU A 576 18.31 38.58 0.68
C LEU A 576 18.16 40.05 0.31
N ASP A 577 18.19 40.93 1.31
CA ASP A 577 18.14 42.38 1.10
C ASP A 577 19.55 42.93 0.86
N ALA A 578 20.20 42.40 -0.19
CA ALA A 578 21.53 42.78 -0.62
C ALA A 578 21.69 42.53 -2.13
N PRO A 579 22.49 43.34 -2.83
CA PRO A 579 22.83 43.06 -4.22
C PRO A 579 23.52 41.71 -4.37
N ILE A 580 23.18 41.01 -5.46
CA ILE A 580 23.79 39.74 -5.86
C ILE A 580 24.29 39.92 -7.29
N ALA A 581 25.58 39.73 -7.50
CA ALA A 581 26.16 39.79 -8.84
C ALA A 581 25.58 38.67 -9.74
N ASP A 582 25.40 38.95 -11.04
CA ASP A 582 24.80 38.01 -12.00
C ASP A 582 25.45 36.62 -11.99
N GLY A 583 26.79 36.57 -11.91
CA GLY A 583 27.56 35.32 -11.83
C GLY A 583 27.35 34.50 -10.55
N MET A 584 26.64 35.03 -9.55
CA MET A 584 26.32 34.35 -8.30
C MET A 584 24.84 33.96 -8.19
N LEU A 585 23.97 34.34 -9.14
CA LEU A 585 22.53 34.07 -9.03
C LEU A 585 22.23 32.56 -8.85
N ASP A 586 22.93 31.69 -9.57
CA ASP A 586 22.79 30.23 -9.46
C ASP A 586 23.49 29.62 -8.23
N HIS A 587 24.27 30.43 -7.51
CA HIS A 587 25.03 30.05 -6.32
C HIS A 587 24.34 30.50 -5.01
N VAL A 588 23.23 31.24 -5.11
CA VAL A 588 22.41 31.66 -3.96
C VAL A 588 21.16 30.79 -3.85
N HIS A 589 21.05 30.07 -2.74
CA HIS A 589 20.00 29.09 -2.49
C HIS A 589 19.11 29.48 -1.31
N TYR A 590 17.80 29.29 -1.45
CA TYR A 590 16.81 29.60 -0.39
C TYR A 590 16.29 28.34 0.34
N SER A 591 16.86 27.18 0.04
CA SER A 591 16.57 25.91 0.69
C SER A 591 17.68 24.91 0.41
N LEU A 592 17.94 23.99 1.34
CA LEU A 592 18.88 22.89 1.14
C LEU A 592 18.14 21.59 0.82
N ALA A 593 18.30 21.09 -0.41
CA ALA A 593 17.71 19.82 -0.85
C ALA A 593 18.65 18.62 -0.62
N ASP A 594 19.93 18.72 -0.97
CA ASP A 594 20.94 17.68 -0.75
C ASP A 594 22.27 18.33 -0.37
N ALA A 595 22.77 18.04 0.84
CA ALA A 595 24.05 18.57 1.30
C ALA A 595 25.22 18.01 0.48
N ARG A 596 25.14 16.76 0.00
CA ARG A 596 26.23 16.09 -0.74
C ARG A 596 26.65 16.81 -2.01
N SER A 597 25.70 17.49 -2.67
CA SER A 597 25.97 18.28 -3.87
C SER A 597 26.92 19.46 -3.62
N PHE A 598 27.20 19.77 -2.35
CA PHE A 598 28.08 20.84 -1.92
C PHE A 598 29.34 20.33 -1.20
N ALA A 599 29.64 19.03 -1.27
CA ALA A 599 30.89 18.48 -0.75
C ALA A 599 32.10 19.19 -1.38
N GLY A 600 33.14 19.47 -0.58
CA GLY A 600 34.33 20.19 -1.02
C GLY A 600 34.17 21.70 -1.20
N ARG A 601 32.99 22.27 -0.95
CA ARG A 601 32.72 23.70 -1.19
C ARG A 601 32.88 24.55 0.07
N THR A 602 33.12 25.85 -0.14
CA THR A 602 33.07 26.89 0.90
C THR A 602 31.71 27.56 0.87
N ILE A 603 30.97 27.49 1.97
CA ILE A 603 29.55 27.80 2.01
C ILE A 603 29.26 28.82 3.10
N CYS A 604 28.47 29.84 2.75
CA CYS A 604 27.90 30.77 3.72
C CYS A 604 26.43 30.44 3.98
N VAL A 605 26.02 30.26 5.23
CA VAL A 605 24.62 30.14 5.63
C VAL A 605 24.19 31.44 6.32
N VAL A 606 23.17 32.11 5.79
CA VAL A 606 22.61 33.34 6.35
C VAL A 606 21.36 32.99 7.15
N GLY A 607 21.43 33.15 8.47
CA GLY A 607 20.35 32.86 9.40
C GLY A 607 20.71 31.81 10.46
N LEU A 608 19.89 31.72 11.51
CA LEU A 608 20.07 30.82 12.65
C LEU A 608 18.73 30.24 13.16
N GLY A 609 17.74 30.11 12.27
CA GLY A 609 16.53 29.34 12.59
C GLY A 609 16.79 27.84 12.50
N ASP A 610 15.84 26.99 12.88
CA ASP A 610 16.01 25.52 12.82
C ASP A 610 16.42 25.01 11.45
N VAL A 611 15.76 25.49 10.40
CA VAL A 611 16.11 25.12 9.01
C VAL A 611 17.54 25.54 8.68
N ALA A 612 18.00 26.69 9.16
CA ALA A 612 19.36 27.16 8.93
C ALA A 612 20.39 26.31 9.69
N MET A 613 20.10 25.96 10.95
CA MET A 613 20.96 25.10 11.76
C MET A 613 21.04 23.68 11.20
N GLU A 614 19.90 23.08 10.84
CA GLU A 614 19.86 21.75 10.21
C GLU A 614 20.62 21.75 8.87
N ALA A 615 20.49 22.82 8.06
CA ALA A 615 21.25 22.96 6.83
C ALA A 615 22.76 23.08 7.11
N ALA A 616 23.17 23.94 8.04
CA ALA A 616 24.58 24.11 8.38
C ALA A 616 25.21 22.82 8.92
N ILE A 617 24.50 22.09 9.80
CA ILE A 617 24.92 20.78 10.33
C ILE A 617 25.03 19.75 9.18
N GLY A 618 24.05 19.72 8.27
CA GLY A 618 24.09 18.84 7.11
C GLY A 618 25.27 19.12 6.18
N LEU A 619 25.56 20.40 5.92
CA LEU A 619 26.63 20.85 5.04
C LEU A 619 28.02 20.61 5.66
N VAL A 620 28.22 20.93 6.93
CA VAL A 620 29.54 20.74 7.58
C VAL A 620 29.90 19.26 7.72
N ASN A 621 28.91 18.37 7.77
CA ASN A 621 29.16 16.93 7.80
C ASN A 621 29.54 16.34 6.43
N GLN A 622 29.58 17.15 5.36
CA GLN A 622 30.10 16.71 4.07
C GLN A 622 31.65 16.75 4.03
N PRO A 623 32.28 15.84 3.28
CA PRO A 623 33.74 15.84 3.09
C PRO A 623 34.23 17.21 2.60
N ASP A 624 35.37 17.64 3.13
CA ASP A 624 36.13 18.84 2.71
C ASP A 624 35.30 20.15 2.60
N THR A 625 34.19 20.24 3.34
CA THR A 625 33.25 21.37 3.25
C THR A 625 33.49 22.37 4.38
N ARG A 626 33.63 23.64 4.03
CA ARG A 626 33.82 24.75 4.98
C ARG A 626 32.51 25.52 5.11
N VAL A 627 32.02 25.69 6.34
CA VAL A 627 30.74 26.37 6.59
C VAL A 627 30.96 27.58 7.48
N THR A 628 30.50 28.74 7.00
CA THR A 628 30.39 29.98 7.77
C THR A 628 28.93 30.34 7.96
N ILE A 629 28.51 30.64 9.18
CA ILE A 629 27.15 31.11 9.47
C ILE A 629 27.18 32.60 9.77
N SER A 630 26.36 33.38 9.08
CA SER A 630 26.09 34.79 9.39
C SER A 630 24.74 34.95 10.06
N TYR A 631 24.71 35.60 11.22
CA TYR A 631 23.49 35.90 11.94
C TYR A 631 23.50 37.29 12.54
N ARG A 632 22.41 38.03 12.33
CA ARG A 632 22.23 39.41 12.82
C ARG A 632 22.13 39.52 14.35
N GLY A 633 21.80 38.43 15.04
CA GLY A 633 21.69 38.40 16.50
C GLY A 633 23.03 38.16 17.18
N ALA A 634 23.05 38.34 18.50
CA ALA A 634 24.25 38.15 19.32
C ALA A 634 24.37 36.75 19.94
N ASP A 635 23.29 35.96 19.96
CA ASP A 635 23.26 34.60 20.54
C ASP A 635 22.10 33.78 19.95
N PHE A 636 22.02 32.50 20.31
CA PHE A 636 20.93 31.59 20.03
C PHE A 636 19.65 32.01 20.76
N THR A 637 18.78 32.75 20.08
CA THR A 637 17.49 33.21 20.65
C THR A 637 16.33 32.26 20.39
N ARG A 638 16.44 31.35 19.42
CA ARG A 638 15.37 30.45 18.98
C ARG A 638 15.93 29.16 18.36
N GLY A 639 15.08 28.14 18.31
CA GLY A 639 15.36 26.85 17.67
C GLY A 639 15.21 25.65 18.61
N LYS A 640 15.25 24.46 18.04
CA LYS A 640 15.21 23.17 18.74
C LYS A 640 16.48 22.97 19.53
N ARG A 641 16.35 22.45 20.75
CA ARG A 641 17.47 22.31 21.69
C ARG A 641 18.58 21.45 21.09
N ARG A 642 18.21 20.32 20.50
CA ARG A 642 19.15 19.40 19.82
C ARG A 642 19.98 20.08 18.72
N ASN A 643 19.39 21.01 17.97
CA ASN A 643 20.05 21.69 16.86
C ASN A 643 21.04 22.74 17.40
N ILE A 644 20.65 23.45 18.45
CA ILE A 644 21.49 24.42 19.14
C ILE A 644 22.70 23.72 19.77
N ASP A 645 22.47 22.63 20.50
CA ASP A 645 23.52 21.89 21.20
C ASP A 645 24.54 21.30 20.22
N GLU A 646 24.07 20.70 19.12
CA GLU A 646 24.96 20.17 18.07
C GLU A 646 25.74 21.27 17.36
N LEU A 647 25.10 22.40 17.03
CA LEU A 647 25.79 23.50 16.37
C LEU A 647 26.83 24.15 17.29
N ARG A 648 26.56 24.30 18.59
CA ARG A 648 27.54 24.76 19.58
C ARG A 648 28.76 23.83 19.63
N ARG A 649 28.55 22.51 19.62
CA ARG A 649 29.63 21.52 19.58
C ARG A 649 30.50 21.69 18.33
N LEU A 650 29.88 21.90 17.17
CA LEU A 650 30.58 22.10 15.89
C LEU A 650 31.37 23.43 15.85
N ILE A 651 30.82 24.49 16.42
CA ILE A 651 31.52 25.79 16.56
C ILE A 651 32.73 25.65 17.49
N GLN A 652 32.56 25.01 18.66
CA GLN A 652 33.66 24.77 19.61
C GLN A 652 34.77 23.89 19.01
N ALA A 653 34.40 22.93 18.16
CA ALA A 653 35.34 22.10 17.44
C ALA A 653 36.02 22.83 16.25
N GLY A 654 35.72 24.11 16.00
CA GLY A 654 36.25 24.87 14.86
C GLY A 654 35.78 24.37 13.49
N ARG A 655 34.76 23.50 13.44
CA ARG A 655 34.22 22.94 12.20
C ARG A 655 33.30 23.92 11.46
N VAL A 656 32.67 24.83 12.20
CA VAL A 656 31.80 25.89 11.68
C VAL A 656 32.31 27.24 12.17
N GLU A 657 32.51 28.19 11.26
CA GLU A 657 32.77 29.58 11.60
C GLU A 657 31.44 30.31 11.88
N MET A 658 31.35 31.03 12.99
CA MET A 658 30.15 31.76 13.37
C MET A 658 30.41 33.28 13.39
N LEU A 659 29.67 34.02 12.56
CA LEU A 659 29.71 35.48 12.46
C LEU A 659 28.48 36.09 13.15
N TRP A 660 28.62 36.40 14.42
CA TRP A 660 27.57 37.05 15.23
C TRP A 660 27.41 38.52 14.91
N SER A 661 26.19 39.03 15.09
CA SER A 661 25.84 40.44 14.83
C SER A 661 26.31 40.89 13.46
N THR A 662 26.07 40.07 12.43
CA THR A 662 26.44 40.38 11.04
C THR A 662 25.24 40.37 10.10
N GLU A 663 25.31 41.21 9.08
CA GLU A 663 24.38 41.23 7.95
C GLU A 663 25.17 41.21 6.64
N VAL A 664 24.67 40.47 5.66
CA VAL A 664 25.23 40.47 4.30
C VAL A 664 24.88 41.80 3.65
N VAL A 665 25.86 42.46 3.05
CA VAL A 665 25.68 43.72 2.33
C VAL A 665 25.90 43.60 0.83
N ASN A 666 26.69 42.61 0.39
CA ASN A 666 26.93 42.35 -1.02
C ASN A 666 27.33 40.89 -1.24
N VAL A 667 26.89 40.29 -2.35
CA VAL A 667 27.31 38.96 -2.81
C VAL A 667 28.00 39.12 -4.16
N GLU A 668 29.31 38.91 -4.17
CA GLU A 668 30.18 39.05 -5.34
C GLU A 668 30.70 37.68 -5.78
N PRO A 669 31.24 37.54 -7.01
CA PRO A 669 31.82 36.29 -7.47
C PRO A 669 32.91 35.80 -6.51
N GLY A 670 32.68 34.62 -5.92
CA GLY A 670 33.61 33.97 -5.01
C GLY A 670 33.70 34.56 -3.59
N ARG A 671 32.94 35.61 -3.25
CA ARG A 671 33.03 36.25 -1.92
C ARG A 671 31.73 36.91 -1.46
N VAL A 672 31.52 36.92 -0.16
CA VAL A 672 30.41 37.63 0.50
C VAL A 672 30.97 38.69 1.44
N GLN A 673 30.35 39.86 1.39
CA GLN A 673 30.67 41.00 2.23
C GLN A 673 29.65 41.12 3.37
N PHE A 674 30.16 41.27 4.59
CA PHE A 674 29.36 41.42 5.79
C PHE A 674 29.65 42.74 6.49
N ARG A 675 28.62 43.33 7.09
CA ARG A 675 28.72 44.47 8.00
C ARG A 675 28.35 44.04 9.43
N GLN A 676 29.03 44.61 10.41
CA GLN A 676 28.70 44.41 11.81
C GLN A 676 27.50 45.27 12.22
N VAL A 677 26.47 44.63 12.78
CA VAL A 677 25.25 45.27 13.25
C VAL A 677 25.58 46.22 14.41
N LYS A 678 25.03 47.44 14.40
CA LYS A 678 25.29 48.55 15.34
C LYS A 678 26.69 49.18 15.30
N ARG A 679 27.52 48.87 14.29
CA ARG A 679 28.80 49.56 14.05
C ARG A 679 28.93 49.93 12.58
N ASP A 680 28.23 50.97 12.15
CA ASP A 680 28.22 51.42 10.74
C ASP A 680 29.60 51.85 10.21
N GLN A 681 30.55 52.18 11.09
CA GLN A 681 31.92 52.55 10.71
C GLN A 681 32.94 51.40 10.82
N ALA A 682 32.51 50.18 11.17
CA ALA A 682 33.42 49.03 11.19
C ALA A 682 33.77 48.62 9.75
N PRO A 683 35.02 48.20 9.49
CA PRO A 683 35.40 47.70 8.17
C PRO A 683 34.55 46.47 7.81
N PHE A 684 34.20 46.36 6.54
CA PHE A 684 33.49 45.20 6.03
C PHE A 684 34.33 43.92 6.21
N MET A 685 33.66 42.84 6.62
CA MET A 685 34.28 41.52 6.66
C MET A 685 34.04 40.82 5.34
N LEU A 686 35.08 40.21 4.78
CA LEU A 686 35.00 39.42 3.56
C LEU A 686 35.22 37.94 3.91
N ARG A 687 34.41 37.07 3.31
CA ARG A 687 34.66 35.63 3.31
C ARG A 687 34.54 35.10 1.89
N GLU A 688 35.43 34.18 1.56
CA GLU A 688 35.35 33.42 0.31
C GLU A 688 34.18 32.45 0.37
N VAL A 689 33.48 32.28 -0.74
CA VAL A 689 32.30 31.42 -0.81
C VAL A 689 32.04 30.97 -2.25
N ASP A 690 31.71 29.68 -2.40
CA ASP A 690 31.22 29.07 -3.63
C ASP A 690 29.70 29.06 -3.70
N SER A 691 29.01 29.02 -2.56
CA SER A 691 27.54 29.06 -2.48
C SER A 691 27.03 29.74 -1.20
N VAL A 692 25.89 30.43 -1.30
CA VAL A 692 25.22 31.11 -0.17
C VAL A 692 23.85 30.49 0.07
N PHE A 693 23.54 30.07 1.29
CA PHE A 693 22.22 29.62 1.71
C PHE A 693 21.51 30.69 2.52
N VAL A 694 20.49 31.33 1.93
CA VAL A 694 19.68 32.37 2.57
C VAL A 694 18.49 31.73 3.27
N LEU A 695 18.65 31.42 4.56
CA LEU A 695 17.70 30.67 5.38
C LEU A 695 17.12 31.54 6.51
N ILE A 696 16.64 32.73 6.13
CA ILE A 696 16.11 33.77 7.03
C ILE A 696 14.58 33.69 7.26
N GLY A 697 13.98 32.56 6.87
CA GLY A 697 12.56 32.27 7.03
C GLY A 697 11.71 32.64 5.82
N ASN A 698 10.40 32.37 5.92
CA ASN A 698 9.43 32.59 4.84
C ASN A 698 8.44 33.71 5.18
N ILE A 699 7.85 34.30 4.15
CA ILE A 699 6.71 35.20 4.21
C ILE A 699 5.45 34.33 4.10
N ALA A 700 4.65 34.28 5.17
CA ALA A 700 3.39 33.56 5.17
C ALA A 700 2.43 34.14 4.11
N PRO A 701 1.63 33.32 3.43
CA PRO A 701 0.74 33.75 2.37
C PRO A 701 -0.56 34.41 2.87
N THR A 702 -0.58 34.97 4.10
CA THR A 702 -1.79 35.56 4.71
C THR A 702 -2.32 36.75 3.92
N LYS A 703 -1.44 37.63 3.44
CA LYS A 703 -1.82 38.75 2.56
C LYS A 703 -2.53 38.32 1.28
N LEU A 704 -2.24 37.11 0.79
CA LEU A 704 -2.91 36.58 -0.39
C LEU A 704 -4.36 36.21 -0.06
N LEU A 705 -4.63 35.66 1.13
CA LEU A 705 -6.01 35.41 1.57
C LEU A 705 -6.82 36.70 1.62
N ASP A 706 -6.24 37.77 2.18
CA ASP A 706 -6.87 39.10 2.23
C ASP A 706 -7.15 39.65 0.82
N ALA A 707 -6.21 39.46 -0.11
CA ALA A 707 -6.36 39.88 -1.51
C ALA A 707 -7.43 39.09 -2.29
N PHE A 708 -7.92 37.98 -1.74
CA PHE A 708 -9.09 37.23 -2.22
C PHE A 708 -10.36 37.52 -1.40
N GLY A 709 -10.28 38.42 -0.41
CA GLY A 709 -11.41 38.78 0.47
C GLY A 709 -11.75 37.73 1.54
N VAL A 710 -10.86 36.78 1.80
CA VAL A 710 -11.10 35.70 2.77
C VAL A 710 -10.93 36.24 4.20
N ARG A 711 -11.97 36.11 5.03
CA ARG A 711 -11.92 36.51 6.44
C ARG A 711 -11.36 35.38 7.33
N THR A 712 -10.50 35.73 8.28
CA THR A 712 -10.00 34.81 9.31
C THR A 712 -10.92 34.79 10.53
N LEU A 713 -10.81 33.77 11.38
CA LEU A 713 -11.67 33.61 12.56
C LEU A 713 -11.50 34.74 13.60
N GLY A 714 -10.33 35.37 13.68
CA GLY A 714 -10.00 36.44 14.63
C GLY A 714 -10.11 37.88 14.12
N GLY A 715 -10.60 38.09 12.88
CA GLY A 715 -10.76 39.41 12.25
C GLY A 715 -12.20 39.89 12.16
#